data_AF-A0A9P7JIU5-F1
#
_entry.id   AF-A0A9P7JIU5-F1
#
_cell.length_a   1.000
_cell.length_b   1.000
_cell.length_c   1.000
_cell.angle_alpha   90.00
_cell.angle_beta   90.00
_cell.angle_gamma   90.00
#
_symmetry.space_group_name_H-M   'P 1'
#
loop_
_entity.id
_entity.type
_entity.pdbx_description
1 polymer ?
#
loop_
_entity_poly.entity_id
_entity_poly.type
_entity_poly.pdbx_seq_one_letter_code
_entity_poly.pdbx_strand_id
1 'polypeptide(L)'
;MLSSSPYPATYTPSYPTVTQSTSTFVSYSTAVVSGSDSLSHIFSYRSATQIQPVCIGDGLDAASDGVIATVVLPTSVGLAIWLLFAVLRPRYRQIYALREWFVQQELRPHRLSSNLGAFLFPSISLVPPTPSDVLDAGRSALVDARLFPSDEELSQRTLWTCLIIVLGWSVVGLGGALPIYLVSMPCLARSASDPNFTGVYSTIQDLSLLRLLQLLEASSASTNTTYSVLDVFNGDNQASKARLRIVILAILAVFATTLPALYKILKEINNLAAFRRRWLEVRCEGKEMGWLSSRKAPGFAGWGEKRVKDYLVKIGLSSSLGGSSRSNNRPPQLSRRTQSYCQNPQDSVLEIDIQSLFTVCDTHNLALLIEERDEILDNLEVAETRYISSFKISTPDPSIADLEILASSRSEETPSRPHIGRPRALVGSRHRPRHRRHNPAQANSSFAPTSFVAPSQYYKLRSLKSVDGGRLSGGISTPVSLTDSFKQRIVGSRFQEVDRGSASYNAMPSGSHVKTEDFRESSISVPDPKYYRPNHGGGSYESGGGGTGTGTEYLTVESSLDTRGSLDDDWVVLTHGIDFGNPLSEEPPAGLAPRPQKELTSRRQRQRPLDTSSDRRETFPLRIRPKDNIPAEDVPPPHLRLQPRQPFVRPASDLNYDNLGAVYTEINQWRSRLKLINMQIAEAQQDSYADIADGAPVKGWIIIGRGLRHMHGVELIEGRAKEDVRWGTLQNETTLLDSTAFWLVMVVINILLAAGLTAVAGLALGATSSVEHYLPFFRPLSDHGNLVSGLATSLAPAIGATLFTVIALTIVKWAAGWSGVVSVSGVRMLAVKLMFYIITVMVAAFTITAGALLFALEAFRLEVDIAKTVATGCVYMSAFAFVLVINVAVLFPGIMLLQPVRLWCVLHSEQDAVTPRQRFRAVYPTTYDASYAASACVLSMVFASAFSLIFPLIGPATVILLFLTLVAHRYLVGYVYARTLSETGGLLQIWLLKRLGTLLALQPLLLGLILLSRRLWIEGGILLGIALVVVGTVEVYTMYKTRLASLQALPENTQESLRVFRRALESDNRTDTDDENRSMLTARGNRTRGSMASVLEMMSLTLAVMPSASSHRGPLPLRTETLDDLIATERAARTHPDAPPHLPPLSFGDHAEDMSAIMYAPELLAPAPIIWLPNDTAGVAKTEAIDLRKYHDIHVVLDVHARDVVLPKRSTSTRTHA
;
A
#
# COMPACT_ATOMS: atom_id res chain seq x y z
N MET A 1 -24.37 -19.31 -24.60
CA MET A 1 -25.27 -18.57 -25.52
C MET A 1 -24.65 -17.19 -25.72
N LEU A 2 -24.66 -16.56 -26.90
CA LEU A 2 -25.10 -17.01 -28.24
C LEU A 2 -23.90 -17.20 -29.19
N SER A 3 -24.17 -17.61 -30.43
CA SER A 3 -23.22 -17.73 -31.54
C SER A 3 -23.65 -16.82 -32.70
N SER A 4 -22.71 -16.16 -33.39
CA SER A 4 -22.81 -15.86 -34.84
C SER A 4 -21.48 -15.32 -35.41
N SER A 5 -21.12 -15.83 -36.59
CA SER A 5 -20.02 -15.43 -37.49
C SER A 5 -20.11 -16.35 -38.74
N PRO A 6 -19.61 -16.01 -39.95
CA PRO A 6 -18.91 -14.80 -40.38
C PRO A 6 -19.59 -14.06 -41.56
N TYR A 7 -19.01 -12.94 -42.01
CA TYR A 7 -18.52 -12.74 -43.41
C TYR A 7 -17.86 -11.33 -43.53
N PRO A 8 -16.75 -11.15 -44.27
CA PRO A 8 -16.05 -9.87 -44.38
C PRO A 8 -16.52 -9.03 -45.58
N ALA A 9 -16.54 -7.70 -45.42
CA ALA A 9 -16.77 -6.76 -46.52
C ALA A 9 -15.45 -6.30 -47.16
N THR A 10 -15.38 -6.34 -48.49
CA THR A 10 -14.19 -5.94 -49.26
C THR A 10 -14.18 -4.45 -49.56
N TYR A 11 -13.06 -3.77 -49.29
CA TYR A 11 -12.80 -2.40 -49.76
C TYR A 11 -11.52 -2.35 -50.60
N THR A 12 -11.59 -1.72 -51.77
CA THR A 12 -10.50 -1.57 -52.73
C THR A 12 -10.02 -0.11 -52.80
N PRO A 13 -8.70 0.14 -52.69
CA PRO A 13 -8.08 1.37 -53.18
C PRO A 13 -7.54 1.18 -54.62
N SER A 14 -7.53 2.26 -55.40
CA SER A 14 -7.14 2.26 -56.82
C SER A 14 -5.63 2.38 -57.04
N TYR A 15 -5.06 1.55 -57.93
CA TYR A 15 -3.69 1.70 -58.43
C TYR A 15 -3.60 2.74 -59.56
N PRO A 16 -2.60 3.64 -59.57
CA PRO A 16 -2.17 4.34 -60.78
C PRO A 16 -1.23 3.45 -61.60
N THR A 17 -1.53 3.25 -62.88
CA THR A 17 -0.67 2.49 -63.80
C THR A 17 0.42 3.38 -64.38
N VAL A 18 1.68 2.91 -64.35
CA VAL A 18 2.77 3.46 -65.17
C VAL A 18 3.38 2.32 -65.98
N THR A 19 3.52 2.52 -67.29
CA THR A 19 3.89 1.48 -68.26
C THR A 19 5.38 1.16 -68.24
N GLN A 20 5.70 -0.13 -68.39
CA GLN A 20 7.06 -0.61 -68.63
C GLN A 20 7.56 -0.21 -70.04
N SER A 21 8.86 0.06 -70.16
CA SER A 21 9.59 0.06 -71.43
C SER A 21 10.79 -0.88 -71.32
N THR A 22 10.87 -1.86 -72.23
CA THR A 22 11.79 -3.00 -72.16
C THR A 22 13.21 -2.64 -72.61
N SER A 23 14.25 -3.10 -71.89
CA SER A 23 15.62 -3.15 -72.43
C SER A 23 16.45 -4.32 -71.86
N THR A 24 16.55 -5.38 -72.66
CA THR A 24 17.70 -6.29 -72.86
C THR A 24 18.80 -6.45 -71.81
N PHE A 25 19.12 -7.71 -71.50
CA PHE A 25 20.41 -8.15 -70.94
C PHE A 25 21.62 -7.56 -71.69
N VAL A 26 22.65 -7.16 -70.94
CA VAL A 26 24.05 -7.07 -71.41
C VAL A 26 24.97 -7.63 -70.33
N SER A 27 25.84 -8.56 -70.70
CA SER A 27 26.90 -9.12 -69.84
C SER A 27 28.16 -8.26 -69.91
N TYR A 28 28.68 -7.81 -68.77
CA TYR A 28 29.92 -7.02 -68.72
C TYR A 28 31.16 -7.92 -68.65
N SER A 29 31.92 -7.95 -69.73
CA SER A 29 33.32 -8.41 -69.74
C SER A 29 34.25 -7.25 -69.39
N THR A 30 35.16 -7.46 -68.45
CA THR A 30 36.16 -6.46 -68.05
C THR A 30 37.28 -6.35 -69.08
N ALA A 31 37.32 -5.24 -69.81
CA ALA A 31 38.45 -4.84 -70.65
C ALA A 31 39.19 -3.65 -70.02
N VAL A 32 40.48 -3.80 -69.76
CA VAL A 32 41.35 -2.71 -69.29
C VAL A 32 41.84 -1.92 -70.50
N VAL A 33 41.56 -0.61 -70.54
CA VAL A 33 42.11 0.31 -71.54
C VAL A 33 42.66 1.55 -70.82
N SER A 34 43.97 1.74 -70.91
CA SER A 34 44.60 3.01 -70.55
C SER A 34 44.48 3.99 -71.72
N GLY A 35 43.99 5.20 -71.46
CA GLY A 35 43.91 6.28 -72.45
C GLY A 35 43.94 7.64 -71.76
N SER A 36 44.69 8.59 -72.31
CA SER A 36 44.85 9.94 -71.78
C SER A 36 43.92 10.96 -72.47
N ASP A 37 43.94 12.18 -71.93
CA ASP A 37 43.58 13.43 -72.62
C ASP A 37 42.09 13.76 -72.89
N SER A 38 41.50 14.34 -71.84
CA SER A 38 41.08 15.77 -71.84
C SER A 38 39.59 16.16 -72.07
N LEU A 39 39.26 17.29 -71.46
CA LEU A 39 38.21 18.26 -71.79
C LEU A 39 36.72 17.86 -71.66
N SER A 40 36.26 18.01 -70.41
CA SER A 40 35.08 18.82 -70.05
C SER A 40 33.70 18.47 -70.65
N HIS A 41 32.93 17.69 -69.89
CA HIS A 41 31.61 18.17 -69.44
C HIS A 41 31.39 17.80 -67.97
N ILE A 42 31.46 18.80 -67.08
CA ILE A 42 31.40 18.59 -65.63
C ILE A 42 29.94 18.47 -65.17
N PHE A 43 29.34 17.30 -65.38
CA PHE A 43 28.32 16.82 -64.45
C PHE A 43 29.02 16.20 -63.24
N SER A 44 29.49 17.07 -62.34
CA SER A 44 29.78 16.64 -60.98
C SER A 44 28.46 16.24 -60.32
N TYR A 45 28.16 14.95 -60.39
CA TYR A 45 27.76 14.26 -59.18
C TYR A 45 28.81 14.62 -58.12
N ARG A 46 28.48 15.57 -57.25
CA ARG A 46 29.13 15.66 -55.94
C ARG A 46 28.74 14.37 -55.26
N SER A 47 29.62 13.36 -55.33
CA SER A 47 29.54 12.19 -54.46
C SER A 47 29.28 12.69 -53.05
N ALA A 48 28.24 12.16 -52.40
CA ALA A 48 27.86 12.57 -51.05
C ALA A 48 29.12 12.60 -50.18
N THR A 49 29.35 13.71 -49.48
CA THR A 49 30.63 14.07 -48.86
C THR A 49 31.24 12.86 -48.18
N GLN A 50 32.29 12.29 -48.77
CA GLN A 50 32.85 11.02 -48.37
C GLN A 50 33.32 11.15 -46.92
N ILE A 51 32.52 10.62 -45.99
CA ILE A 51 32.72 10.80 -44.55
C ILE A 51 34.03 10.10 -44.21
N GLN A 52 35.11 10.87 -44.08
CA GLN A 52 36.42 10.30 -43.79
C GLN A 52 36.39 9.74 -42.36
N PRO A 53 36.87 8.52 -42.13
CA PRO A 53 36.87 7.93 -40.81
C PRO A 53 37.87 8.68 -39.93
N VAL A 54 37.37 9.35 -38.90
CA VAL A 54 38.17 10.19 -38.00
C VAL A 54 38.75 9.33 -36.88
N CYS A 55 40.04 9.47 -36.58
CA CYS A 55 40.63 8.83 -35.39
C CYS A 55 40.34 9.63 -34.13
N ILE A 56 40.25 8.96 -32.97
CA ILE A 56 40.08 9.66 -31.70
C ILE A 56 41.25 10.65 -31.46
N GLY A 57 40.91 11.94 -31.37
CA GLY A 57 41.87 13.06 -31.28
C GLY A 57 41.97 13.91 -32.56
N ASP A 58 41.67 13.35 -33.74
CA ASP A 58 41.68 14.07 -35.02
C ASP A 58 40.36 14.84 -35.29
N GLY A 59 39.29 14.57 -34.51
CA GLY A 59 37.99 15.26 -34.58
C GLY A 59 36.85 14.46 -33.93
N LEU A 60 35.61 14.84 -34.25
CA LEU A 60 34.37 14.10 -33.92
C LEU A 60 33.66 13.68 -35.21
N ASP A 61 32.97 12.54 -35.16
CA ASP A 61 32.12 12.00 -36.22
C ASP A 61 30.63 12.19 -35.88
N ALA A 62 29.75 12.22 -36.88
CA ALA A 62 28.32 12.50 -36.69
C ALA A 62 27.61 11.53 -35.70
N ALA A 63 28.13 10.31 -35.53
CA ALA A 63 27.61 9.37 -34.54
C ALA A 63 28.10 9.68 -33.12
N SER A 64 29.32 10.20 -32.92
CA SER A 64 29.75 10.69 -31.60
C SER A 64 29.11 12.02 -31.23
N ASP A 65 28.91 12.95 -32.17
CA ASP A 65 28.06 14.14 -31.96
C ASP A 65 26.64 13.74 -31.57
N GLY A 66 26.06 12.76 -32.25
CA GLY A 66 24.77 12.16 -31.90
C GLY A 66 24.75 11.65 -30.45
N VAL A 67 25.71 10.79 -30.08
CA VAL A 67 25.82 10.25 -28.71
C VAL A 67 26.04 11.36 -27.68
N ILE A 68 26.90 12.36 -27.93
CA ILE A 68 27.10 13.51 -27.04
C ILE A 68 25.78 14.27 -26.83
N ALA A 69 25.00 14.50 -27.89
CA ALA A 69 23.67 15.08 -27.80
C ALA A 69 22.69 14.18 -27.00
N THR A 70 22.80 12.84 -27.11
CA THR A 70 22.03 11.89 -26.27
C THR A 70 22.48 11.80 -24.81
N VAL A 71 23.65 12.33 -24.47
CA VAL A 71 24.04 12.53 -23.06
C VAL A 71 23.47 13.87 -22.59
N VAL A 72 23.72 14.96 -23.32
CA VAL A 72 23.36 16.33 -22.92
C VAL A 72 21.84 16.53 -22.82
N LEU A 73 21.04 16.05 -23.79
CA LEU A 73 19.59 16.29 -23.79
C LEU A 73 18.88 15.53 -22.64
N PRO A 74 18.99 14.19 -22.50
CA PRO A 74 18.44 13.46 -21.35
C PRO A 74 19.02 13.88 -19.99
N THR A 75 20.29 14.27 -19.91
CA THR A 75 20.83 14.82 -18.63
C THR A 75 20.17 16.13 -18.26
N SER A 76 19.98 17.06 -19.21
CA SER A 76 19.28 18.33 -18.94
C SER A 76 17.82 18.12 -18.51
N VAL A 77 17.09 17.20 -19.17
CA VAL A 77 15.70 16.85 -18.82
C VAL A 77 15.63 16.18 -17.45
N GLY A 78 16.53 15.23 -17.17
CA GLY A 78 16.60 14.57 -15.86
C GLY A 78 16.96 15.54 -14.73
N LEU A 79 17.92 16.44 -14.94
CA LEU A 79 18.24 17.50 -13.97
C LEU A 79 17.05 18.43 -13.72
N ALA A 80 16.27 18.78 -14.75
CA ALA A 80 15.03 19.54 -14.59
C ALA A 80 13.98 18.78 -13.77
N ILE A 81 13.84 17.46 -13.96
CA ILE A 81 12.94 16.59 -13.17
C ILE A 81 13.39 16.53 -11.70
N TRP A 82 14.70 16.38 -11.43
CA TRP A 82 15.25 16.36 -10.07
C TRP A 82 15.10 17.71 -9.36
N LEU A 83 15.30 18.83 -10.08
CA LEU A 83 15.08 20.18 -9.56
C LEU A 83 13.60 20.44 -9.26
N LEU A 84 12.70 20.05 -10.17
CA LEU A 84 11.25 20.14 -9.99
C LEU A 84 10.80 19.34 -8.74
N PHE A 85 11.28 18.11 -8.58
CA PHE A 85 11.04 17.32 -7.37
C PHE A 85 11.56 18.03 -6.11
N ALA A 86 12.78 18.57 -6.12
CA ALA A 86 13.36 19.28 -4.97
C ALA A 86 12.54 20.51 -4.55
N VAL A 87 11.87 21.20 -5.49
CA VAL A 87 10.99 22.35 -5.24
C VAL A 87 9.58 21.94 -4.81
N LEU A 88 9.04 20.85 -5.37
CA LEU A 88 7.70 20.33 -5.01
C LEU A 88 7.69 19.64 -3.64
N ARG A 89 8.74 18.88 -3.31
CA ARG A 89 8.90 18.12 -2.06
C ARG A 89 8.55 18.93 -0.79
N PRO A 90 9.14 20.12 -0.52
CA PRO A 90 8.85 20.89 0.70
C PRO A 90 7.46 21.54 0.69
N ARG A 91 6.84 21.73 -0.49
CA ARG A 91 5.48 22.28 -0.61
C ARG A 91 4.43 21.20 -0.33
N TYR A 92 4.57 20.03 -0.94
CA TYR A 92 3.63 18.91 -0.82
C TYR A 92 4.12 17.87 0.20
N ARG A 93 4.40 18.31 1.43
CA ARG A 93 4.85 17.44 2.55
C ARG A 93 3.86 16.28 2.81
N GLN A 94 2.56 16.54 2.60
CA GLN A 94 1.50 15.54 2.73
C GLN A 94 1.69 14.33 1.79
N ILE A 95 2.30 14.53 0.61
CA ILE A 95 2.54 13.46 -0.38
C ILE A 95 3.97 12.90 -0.23
N TYR A 96 4.96 13.77 -0.04
CA TYR A 96 6.37 13.39 -0.08
C TYR A 96 6.99 13.07 1.30
N ALA A 97 6.22 13.13 2.39
CA ALA A 97 6.71 12.82 3.75
C ALA A 97 5.66 12.12 4.65
N LEU A 98 4.76 11.34 4.03
CA LEU A 98 3.71 10.54 4.67
C LEU A 98 4.13 9.82 5.95
N ARG A 99 5.30 9.15 5.94
CA ARG A 99 5.74 8.34 7.11
C ARG A 99 6.09 9.18 8.34
N GLU A 100 6.38 10.48 8.20
CA GLU A 100 6.67 11.37 9.34
C GLU A 100 5.46 11.56 10.28
N TRP A 101 4.25 11.19 9.84
CA TRP A 101 3.01 11.39 10.58
C TRP A 101 2.03 10.20 10.53
N PHE A 102 2.03 9.40 9.45
CA PHE A 102 1.11 8.25 9.33
C PHE A 102 1.49 7.08 10.26
N VAL A 103 2.79 6.79 10.36
CA VAL A 103 3.32 5.64 11.11
C VAL A 103 3.10 5.83 12.64
N GLN A 104 3.02 4.73 13.40
CA GLN A 104 2.97 4.76 14.87
C GLN A 104 4.13 5.59 15.45
N GLN A 105 3.88 6.32 16.55
CA GLN A 105 4.79 7.39 17.02
C GLN A 105 6.24 6.94 17.25
N GLU A 106 6.46 5.74 17.80
CA GLU A 106 7.78 5.15 18.06
C GLU A 106 8.56 4.78 16.78
N LEU A 107 7.85 4.56 15.67
CA LEU A 107 8.41 4.09 14.39
C LEU A 107 8.50 5.22 13.34
N ARG A 108 8.12 6.46 13.69
CA ARG A 108 8.22 7.62 12.79
C ARG A 108 9.68 8.01 12.51
N PRO A 109 10.08 8.24 11.25
CA PRO A 109 11.40 8.80 10.95
C PRO A 109 11.50 10.25 11.45
N HIS A 110 12.70 10.69 11.81
CA HIS A 110 12.95 12.09 12.16
C HIS A 110 12.57 13.02 11.00
N ARG A 111 11.84 14.10 11.31
CA ARG A 111 11.41 15.11 10.33
C ARG A 111 12.59 15.63 9.51
N LEU A 112 12.52 15.46 8.20
CA LEU A 112 13.58 15.92 7.29
C LEU A 112 13.53 17.45 7.15
N SER A 113 14.67 18.07 6.88
CA SER A 113 14.73 19.53 6.67
C SER A 113 14.06 19.95 5.35
N SER A 114 13.67 21.23 5.30
CA SER A 114 13.07 21.90 4.14
C SER A 114 14.09 22.24 3.04
N ASN A 115 15.38 22.00 3.27
CA ASN A 115 16.44 22.29 2.31
C ASN A 115 16.27 21.45 1.02
N LEU A 116 16.47 22.08 -0.14
CA LEU A 116 16.28 21.45 -1.45
C LEU A 116 17.04 20.12 -1.59
N GLY A 117 18.30 20.06 -1.13
CA GLY A 117 19.14 18.86 -1.19
C GLY A 117 18.94 17.83 -0.06
N ALA A 118 18.03 18.04 0.89
CA ALA A 118 17.91 17.18 2.08
C ALA A 118 17.60 15.70 1.76
N PHE A 119 16.92 15.44 0.64
CA PHE A 119 16.56 14.09 0.20
C PHE A 119 17.74 13.25 -0.29
N LEU A 120 18.91 13.85 -0.56
CA LEU A 120 20.13 13.14 -0.93
C LEU A 120 20.76 12.42 0.28
N PHE A 121 20.58 12.99 1.48
CA PHE A 121 21.16 12.52 2.73
C PHE A 121 20.10 12.32 3.83
N PRO A 122 19.10 11.43 3.62
CA PRO A 122 18.12 11.11 4.65
C PRO A 122 18.78 10.43 5.85
N SER A 123 18.18 10.59 7.04
CA SER A 123 18.68 10.06 8.32
C SER A 123 18.76 8.52 8.40
N ILE A 124 18.09 7.82 7.50
CA ILE A 124 18.06 6.35 7.41
C ILE A 124 19.39 5.85 6.84
N SER A 125 19.95 4.77 7.39
CA SER A 125 21.28 4.28 7.00
C SER A 125 21.35 3.89 5.52
N LEU A 126 22.53 4.06 4.91
CA LEU A 126 22.78 3.69 3.52
C LEU A 126 22.80 2.16 3.32
N VAL A 127 23.18 1.43 4.37
CA VAL A 127 23.11 -0.03 4.46
C VAL A 127 22.39 -0.36 5.77
N PRO A 128 21.27 -1.11 5.74
CA PRO A 128 20.65 -1.59 6.97
C PRO A 128 21.56 -2.63 7.65
N PRO A 129 21.77 -2.53 8.96
CA PRO A 129 22.46 -3.56 9.71
C PRO A 129 21.64 -4.86 9.67
N THR A 130 22.34 -5.99 9.65
CA THR A 130 21.75 -7.31 9.89
C THR A 130 22.45 -7.84 11.14
N PRO A 131 22.04 -7.42 12.35
CA PRO A 131 22.73 -7.80 13.58
C PRO A 131 22.79 -9.32 13.71
N SER A 132 23.85 -9.85 14.32
CA SER A 132 23.98 -11.26 14.67
C SER A 132 23.10 -11.63 15.87
N ASP A 133 22.96 -10.69 16.80
CA ASP A 133 22.46 -10.94 18.13
C ASP A 133 20.98 -10.55 18.19
N VAL A 134 20.14 -11.44 18.71
CA VAL A 134 18.67 -11.35 18.63
C VAL A 134 18.02 -11.44 20.02
N LEU A 135 18.82 -11.32 21.09
CA LEU A 135 18.43 -11.51 22.50
C LEU A 135 17.47 -10.44 23.04
N ASP A 136 17.32 -9.33 22.32
CA ASP A 136 16.48 -8.18 22.68
C ASP A 136 15.14 -8.15 21.91
N ALA A 137 14.89 -9.14 21.02
CA ALA A 137 13.65 -9.23 20.27
C ALA A 137 12.43 -9.43 21.18
N GLY A 138 11.28 -8.89 20.76
CA GLY A 138 10.03 -8.90 21.51
C GLY A 138 9.93 -7.87 22.64
N ARG A 139 11.03 -7.19 23.01
CA ARG A 139 11.01 -6.18 24.11
C ARG A 139 10.29 -4.88 23.75
N SER A 140 10.32 -4.45 22.48
CA SER A 140 9.54 -3.32 21.97
C SER A 140 9.52 -3.30 20.44
N ALA A 141 8.48 -2.70 19.85
CA ALA A 141 8.34 -2.58 18.40
C ALA A 141 9.49 -1.79 17.75
N LEU A 142 9.99 -0.75 18.43
CA LEU A 142 11.14 0.05 17.99
C LEU A 142 12.45 -0.78 17.96
N VAL A 143 12.68 -1.63 18.97
CA VAL A 143 13.84 -2.54 18.99
C VAL A 143 13.70 -3.60 17.91
N ASP A 144 12.54 -4.22 17.77
CA ASP A 144 12.27 -5.23 16.73
C ASP A 144 12.51 -4.67 15.32
N ALA A 145 12.02 -3.47 15.01
CA ALA A 145 12.21 -2.81 13.73
C ALA A 145 13.68 -2.41 13.43
N ARG A 146 14.57 -2.47 14.44
CA ARG A 146 16.03 -2.30 14.27
C ARG A 146 16.75 -3.64 14.14
N LEU A 147 16.26 -4.71 14.78
CA LEU A 147 16.79 -6.07 14.67
C LEU A 147 16.41 -6.72 13.32
N PHE A 148 15.18 -6.48 12.88
CA PHE A 148 14.59 -7.04 11.67
C PHE A 148 14.30 -5.91 10.66
N PRO A 149 15.28 -5.52 9.80
CA PRO A 149 15.02 -4.63 8.69
C PRO A 149 13.99 -5.23 7.73
N SER A 150 13.08 -4.38 7.26
CA SER A 150 12.00 -4.73 6.34
C SER A 150 12.54 -5.18 4.97
N ASP A 151 11.73 -5.94 4.21
CA ASP A 151 12.11 -6.43 2.87
C ASP A 151 12.60 -5.30 1.94
N GLU A 152 12.01 -4.11 2.05
CA GLU A 152 12.37 -2.99 1.17
C GLU A 152 13.74 -2.41 1.55
N GLU A 153 14.09 -2.38 2.85
CA GLU A 153 15.46 -2.07 3.31
C GLU A 153 16.45 -3.16 2.89
N LEU A 154 16.07 -4.44 2.97
CA LEU A 154 16.88 -5.53 2.42
C LEU A 154 17.10 -5.34 0.91
N SER A 155 16.13 -4.78 0.18
CA SER A 155 16.29 -4.44 -1.24
C SER A 155 17.30 -3.29 -1.46
N GLN A 156 17.30 -2.26 -0.60
CA GLN A 156 18.36 -1.22 -0.57
C GLN A 156 19.77 -1.84 -0.39
N ARG A 157 19.87 -2.89 0.42
CA ARG A 157 21.13 -3.63 0.61
C ARG A 157 21.54 -4.47 -0.60
N THR A 158 20.59 -4.98 -1.38
CA THR A 158 20.89 -5.61 -2.68
C THR A 158 21.41 -4.56 -3.68
N LEU A 159 20.78 -3.39 -3.77
CA LEU A 159 21.21 -2.28 -4.63
C LEU A 159 22.65 -1.84 -4.30
N TRP A 160 22.96 -1.66 -3.01
CA TRP A 160 24.32 -1.31 -2.55
C TRP A 160 25.36 -2.38 -2.93
N THR A 161 24.99 -3.66 -2.86
CA THR A 161 25.88 -4.76 -3.25
C THR A 161 26.15 -4.76 -4.76
N CYS A 162 25.14 -4.46 -5.57
CA CYS A 162 25.28 -4.31 -7.02
C CYS A 162 26.12 -3.08 -7.38
N LEU A 163 25.90 -1.95 -6.70
CA LEU A 163 26.68 -0.72 -6.89
C LEU A 163 28.18 -0.99 -6.67
N ILE A 164 28.57 -1.71 -5.62
CA ILE A 164 29.97 -2.07 -5.35
C ILE A 164 30.56 -2.94 -6.47
N ILE A 165 29.78 -3.92 -6.99
CA ILE A 165 30.23 -4.82 -8.06
C ILE A 165 30.46 -4.04 -9.36
N VAL A 166 29.47 -3.24 -9.77
CA VAL A 166 29.53 -2.44 -11.01
C VAL A 166 30.57 -1.33 -10.91
N LEU A 167 30.78 -0.73 -9.73
CA LEU A 167 31.87 0.20 -9.48
C LEU A 167 33.24 -0.48 -9.66
N GLY A 168 33.42 -1.68 -9.08
CA GLY A 168 34.64 -2.48 -9.26
C GLY A 168 34.90 -2.81 -10.73
N TRP A 169 33.89 -3.26 -11.47
CA TRP A 169 33.97 -3.49 -12.90
C TRP A 169 34.28 -2.22 -13.71
N SER A 170 33.76 -1.06 -13.30
CA SER A 170 34.04 0.23 -13.95
C SER A 170 35.51 0.64 -13.77
N VAL A 171 36.05 0.47 -12.56
CA VAL A 171 37.47 0.73 -12.27
C VAL A 171 38.37 -0.22 -13.06
N VAL A 172 38.02 -1.51 -13.13
CA VAL A 172 38.80 -2.52 -13.87
C VAL A 172 38.69 -2.35 -15.39
N GLY A 173 37.53 -1.93 -15.91
CA GLY A 173 37.32 -1.59 -17.32
C GLY A 173 38.11 -0.36 -17.74
N LEU A 174 37.96 0.76 -17.02
CA LEU A 174 38.64 2.02 -17.35
C LEU A 174 40.14 2.00 -17.05
N GLY A 175 40.56 1.40 -15.93
CA GLY A 175 41.96 1.35 -15.50
C GLY A 175 42.76 0.19 -16.10
N GLY A 176 42.08 -0.85 -16.59
CA GLY A 176 42.72 -2.06 -17.15
C GLY A 176 42.42 -2.26 -18.64
N ALA A 177 41.16 -2.49 -19.00
CA ALA A 177 40.80 -2.84 -20.38
C ALA A 177 41.02 -1.70 -21.39
N LEU A 178 40.63 -0.46 -21.05
CA LEU A 178 40.76 0.69 -21.94
C LEU A 178 42.23 1.01 -22.31
N PRO A 179 43.21 1.04 -21.36
CA PRO A 179 44.63 1.13 -21.71
C PRO A 179 45.13 -0.02 -22.61
N ILE A 180 44.64 -1.25 -22.41
CA ILE A 180 44.98 -2.41 -23.27
C ILE A 180 44.50 -2.21 -24.72
N TYR A 181 43.41 -1.47 -24.94
CA TYR A 181 42.91 -1.13 -26.28
C TYR A 181 43.65 0.05 -26.92
N LEU A 182 43.99 1.08 -26.15
CA LEU A 182 44.52 2.34 -26.69
C LEU A 182 46.04 2.38 -26.86
N VAL A 183 46.80 1.86 -25.90
CA VAL A 183 48.26 2.06 -25.87
C VAL A 183 48.91 1.36 -27.07
N SER A 184 49.64 2.12 -27.89
CA SER A 184 50.39 1.63 -29.06
C SER A 184 49.60 0.75 -30.06
N MET A 185 48.30 1.05 -30.25
CA MET A 185 47.47 0.48 -31.33
C MET A 185 47.03 1.57 -32.32
N PRO A 186 46.96 1.31 -33.63
CA PRO A 186 46.29 2.20 -34.58
C PRO A 186 44.79 2.33 -34.26
N CYS A 187 44.17 3.41 -34.74
CA CYS A 187 42.72 3.61 -34.74
C CYS A 187 42.03 2.72 -35.79
N LEU A 188 40.75 2.39 -35.57
CA LEU A 188 39.91 1.63 -36.51
C LEU A 188 39.92 2.26 -37.91
N ALA A 189 39.85 3.59 -37.99
CA ALA A 189 39.94 4.38 -39.21
C ALA A 189 41.21 4.15 -40.06
N ARG A 190 42.29 3.60 -39.48
CA ARG A 190 43.55 3.29 -40.18
C ARG A 190 43.88 1.78 -40.21
N SER A 191 42.96 0.93 -39.75
CA SER A 191 43.20 -0.52 -39.58
C SER A 191 42.05 -1.42 -40.04
N ALA A 192 40.85 -0.89 -40.23
CA ALA A 192 39.80 -1.54 -41.01
C ALA A 192 40.16 -1.51 -42.51
N SER A 193 39.79 -2.54 -43.25
CA SER A 193 39.80 -2.51 -44.72
C SER A 193 38.78 -1.52 -45.25
N ASP A 194 39.08 -0.84 -46.36
CA ASP A 194 38.12 0.00 -47.06
C ASP A 194 36.80 -0.77 -47.33
N PRO A 195 35.65 -0.30 -46.82
CA PRO A 195 34.40 -1.04 -46.95
C PRO A 195 33.84 -0.88 -48.37
N ASN A 196 33.33 -1.98 -48.93
CA ASN A 196 32.71 -2.01 -50.26
C ASN A 196 31.50 -1.05 -50.41
N PHE A 197 30.93 -0.62 -49.28
CA PHE A 197 29.77 0.28 -49.19
C PHE A 197 30.04 1.41 -48.20
N THR A 198 29.53 2.61 -48.51
CA THR A 198 29.83 3.88 -47.82
C THR A 198 29.37 3.90 -46.36
N GLY A 199 30.29 3.71 -45.42
CA GLY A 199 30.02 3.80 -43.98
C GLY A 199 31.28 3.66 -43.14
N VAL A 200 31.21 4.06 -41.87
CA VAL A 200 32.39 4.28 -41.00
C VAL A 200 32.16 3.71 -39.60
N TYR A 201 33.18 3.08 -39.01
CA TYR A 201 33.20 2.77 -37.58
C TYR A 201 33.38 4.07 -36.77
N SER A 202 32.45 4.35 -35.85
CA SER A 202 32.45 5.59 -35.07
C SER A 202 33.66 5.71 -34.13
N THR A 203 34.10 6.94 -33.82
CA THR A 203 35.17 7.21 -32.84
C THR A 203 34.91 6.59 -31.46
N ILE A 204 33.63 6.39 -31.10
CA ILE A 204 33.23 5.73 -29.85
C ILE A 204 33.57 4.24 -29.88
N GLN A 205 33.54 3.59 -31.04
CA GLN A 205 33.86 2.17 -31.19
C GLN A 205 35.38 1.92 -31.17
N ASP A 206 36.16 2.98 -31.43
CA ASP A 206 37.62 3.04 -31.26
C ASP A 206 38.08 2.90 -29.79
N LEU A 207 37.13 3.02 -28.84
CA LEU A 207 37.28 2.79 -27.39
C LEU A 207 36.84 1.38 -26.94
N SER A 208 36.44 0.51 -27.88
CA SER A 208 35.95 -0.85 -27.61
C SER A 208 36.98 -1.93 -27.98
N LEU A 209 36.68 -3.16 -27.59
CA LEU A 209 37.41 -4.37 -27.96
C LEU A 209 37.61 -4.52 -29.49
N LEU A 210 36.76 -3.92 -30.35
CA LEU A 210 36.88 -4.00 -31.81
C LEU A 210 38.25 -3.58 -32.35
N ARG A 211 38.84 -2.53 -31.79
CA ARG A 211 40.16 -2.01 -32.21
C ARG A 211 41.26 -3.06 -32.10
N LEU A 212 41.23 -3.85 -31.04
CA LEU A 212 42.18 -4.94 -30.81
C LEU A 212 41.86 -6.17 -31.70
N LEU A 213 40.57 -6.45 -31.91
CA LEU A 213 40.13 -7.58 -32.75
C LEU A 213 40.44 -7.37 -34.25
N GLN A 214 40.32 -6.13 -34.75
CA GLN A 214 40.69 -5.79 -36.13
C GLN A 214 42.20 -5.92 -36.38
N LEU A 215 43.05 -5.53 -35.42
CA LEU A 215 44.50 -5.69 -35.58
C LEU A 215 44.94 -7.17 -35.61
N LEU A 216 44.27 -8.05 -34.86
CA LEU A 216 44.47 -9.50 -34.96
C LEU A 216 44.06 -10.04 -36.35
N GLU A 217 43.02 -9.46 -36.94
CA GLU A 217 42.45 -9.86 -38.23
C GLU A 217 43.32 -9.43 -39.41
N ALA A 218 43.79 -8.17 -39.45
CA ALA A 218 44.67 -7.63 -40.49
C ALA A 218 45.95 -8.49 -40.66
N SER A 219 46.54 -8.94 -39.55
CA SER A 219 47.71 -9.82 -39.56
C SER A 219 47.47 -11.22 -40.15
N SER A 220 46.22 -11.63 -40.36
CA SER A 220 45.89 -12.95 -40.91
C SER A 220 45.68 -12.96 -42.43
N ALA A 221 45.55 -11.80 -43.07
CA ALA A 221 45.25 -11.65 -44.49
C ALA A 221 46.47 -11.26 -45.36
N SER A 222 47.55 -10.76 -44.77
CA SER A 222 48.66 -10.08 -45.48
C SER A 222 49.67 -11.01 -46.19
N THR A 223 49.29 -12.24 -46.55
CA THR A 223 50.23 -13.27 -47.05
C THR A 223 50.63 -13.09 -48.52
N ASN A 224 49.88 -12.31 -49.30
CA ASN A 224 50.04 -12.21 -50.76
C ASN A 224 50.59 -10.86 -51.28
N THR A 225 50.88 -9.89 -50.41
CA THR A 225 51.39 -8.56 -50.80
C THR A 225 52.90 -8.46 -50.56
N THR A 226 53.68 -8.32 -51.63
CA THR A 226 55.16 -8.28 -51.57
C THR A 226 55.74 -7.10 -50.79
N TYR A 227 55.03 -5.98 -50.69
CA TYR A 227 55.50 -4.79 -49.98
C TYR A 227 55.48 -4.90 -48.45
N SER A 228 54.59 -5.71 -47.86
CA SER A 228 54.53 -5.91 -46.40
C SER A 228 55.67 -6.79 -45.84
N VAL A 229 56.49 -7.38 -46.71
CA VAL A 229 57.62 -8.24 -46.30
C VAL A 229 58.74 -7.43 -45.62
N LEU A 230 58.93 -6.15 -45.98
CA LEU A 230 59.96 -5.31 -45.35
C LEU A 230 59.67 -5.01 -43.87
N ASP A 231 58.41 -4.77 -43.50
CA ASP A 231 58.06 -4.48 -42.10
C ASP A 231 58.16 -5.72 -41.20
N VAL A 232 57.93 -6.92 -41.74
CA VAL A 232 58.20 -8.18 -41.03
C VAL A 232 59.69 -8.33 -40.72
N PHE A 233 60.59 -7.82 -41.58
CA PHE A 233 62.03 -7.82 -41.34
C PHE A 233 62.49 -6.85 -40.24
N ASN A 234 61.66 -5.88 -39.81
CA ASN A 234 61.92 -5.07 -38.61
C ASN A 234 61.62 -5.83 -37.29
N GLY A 235 61.17 -7.09 -37.35
CA GLY A 235 61.10 -8.03 -36.21
C GLY A 235 59.98 -7.79 -35.20
N ASP A 236 59.23 -6.70 -35.31
CA ASP A 236 58.26 -6.28 -34.30
C ASP A 236 56.87 -6.92 -34.51
N ASN A 237 56.78 -8.22 -34.20
CA ASN A 237 55.58 -9.06 -34.40
C ASN A 237 54.32 -8.55 -33.65
N GLN A 238 53.55 -7.64 -34.28
CA GLN A 238 52.35 -7.04 -33.68
C GLN A 238 51.27 -8.07 -33.30
N ALA A 239 51.16 -9.17 -34.05
CA ALA A 239 50.20 -10.25 -33.79
C ALA A 239 50.39 -10.95 -32.44
N SER A 240 51.64 -11.19 -32.03
CA SER A 240 51.92 -11.83 -30.73
C SER A 240 51.64 -10.86 -29.58
N LYS A 241 51.93 -9.56 -29.77
CA LYS A 241 51.54 -8.48 -28.84
C LYS A 241 50.02 -8.38 -28.70
N ALA A 242 49.27 -8.48 -29.79
CA ALA A 242 47.80 -8.50 -29.78
C ALA A 242 47.25 -9.71 -29.02
N ARG A 243 47.73 -10.93 -29.33
CA ARG A 243 47.30 -12.15 -28.63
C ARG A 243 47.63 -12.12 -27.13
N LEU A 244 48.81 -11.63 -26.76
CA LEU A 244 49.22 -11.47 -25.35
C LEU A 244 48.27 -10.51 -24.60
N ARG A 245 47.82 -9.42 -25.24
CA ARG A 245 46.79 -8.53 -24.68
C ARG A 245 45.44 -9.22 -24.48
N ILE A 246 45.01 -10.11 -25.38
CA ILE A 246 43.79 -10.92 -25.20
C ILE A 246 43.91 -11.84 -23.98
N VAL A 247 45.07 -12.48 -23.80
CA VAL A 247 45.32 -13.34 -22.62
C VAL A 247 45.28 -12.52 -21.33
N ILE A 248 45.91 -11.34 -21.28
CA ILE A 248 45.82 -10.43 -20.13
C ILE A 248 44.37 -10.02 -19.85
N LEU A 249 43.60 -9.68 -20.88
CA LEU A 249 42.19 -9.32 -20.76
C LEU A 249 41.34 -10.49 -20.24
N ALA A 250 41.57 -11.72 -20.69
CA ALA A 250 40.89 -12.91 -20.20
C ALA A 250 41.23 -13.19 -18.71
N ILE A 251 42.49 -13.05 -18.32
CA ILE A 251 42.93 -13.14 -16.90
C ILE A 251 42.24 -12.07 -16.05
N LEU A 252 42.18 -10.83 -16.54
CA LEU A 252 41.50 -9.71 -15.88
C LEU A 252 39.99 -9.96 -15.76
N ALA A 253 39.33 -10.52 -16.78
CA ALA A 253 37.93 -10.92 -16.71
C ALA A 253 37.68 -11.94 -15.59
N VAL A 254 38.47 -13.01 -15.55
CA VAL A 254 38.36 -14.07 -14.54
C VAL A 254 38.68 -13.54 -13.13
N PHE A 255 39.91 -13.07 -12.91
CA PHE A 255 40.43 -12.80 -11.57
C PHE A 255 40.07 -11.43 -11.00
N ALA A 256 39.92 -10.38 -11.84
CA ALA A 256 39.62 -9.03 -11.36
C ALA A 256 38.14 -8.67 -11.40
N THR A 257 37.33 -9.28 -12.30
CA THR A 257 35.88 -8.96 -12.40
C THR A 257 34.94 -10.05 -11.90
N THR A 258 35.05 -11.30 -12.37
CA THR A 258 34.05 -12.34 -12.05
C THR A 258 34.25 -12.95 -10.67
N LEU A 259 35.45 -13.40 -10.30
CA LEU A 259 35.71 -14.04 -9.00
C LEU A 259 35.44 -13.12 -7.78
N PRO A 260 35.85 -11.83 -7.76
CA PRO A 260 35.54 -10.95 -6.63
C PRO A 260 34.04 -10.65 -6.50
N ALA A 261 33.34 -10.49 -7.63
CA ALA A 261 31.89 -10.30 -7.67
C ALA A 261 31.15 -11.56 -7.17
N LEU A 262 31.58 -12.75 -7.61
CA LEU A 262 31.03 -14.03 -7.16
C LEU A 262 31.20 -14.21 -5.64
N TYR A 263 32.42 -13.98 -5.12
CA TYR A 263 32.66 -14.03 -3.67
C TYR A 263 31.77 -13.03 -2.91
N LYS A 264 31.61 -11.80 -3.41
CA LYS A 264 30.77 -10.76 -2.79
C LYS A 264 29.28 -11.16 -2.78
N ILE A 265 28.75 -11.69 -3.88
CA ILE A 265 27.36 -12.18 -3.95
C ILE A 265 27.16 -13.39 -3.04
N LEU A 266 28.05 -14.40 -3.08
CA LEU A 266 27.93 -15.59 -2.22
C LEU A 266 28.02 -15.24 -0.73
N LYS A 267 28.89 -14.30 -0.34
CA LYS A 267 28.95 -13.78 1.04
C LYS A 267 27.64 -13.12 1.46
N GLU A 268 27.04 -12.32 0.58
CA GLU A 268 25.78 -11.64 0.90
C GLU A 268 24.55 -12.56 0.88
N ILE A 269 24.51 -13.57 0.02
CA ILE A 269 23.51 -14.66 0.09
C ILE A 269 23.62 -15.41 1.42
N ASN A 270 24.84 -15.67 1.91
CA ASN A 270 25.02 -16.27 3.24
C ASN A 270 24.45 -15.37 4.36
N ASN A 271 24.71 -14.05 4.30
CA ASN A 271 24.18 -13.08 5.26
C ASN A 271 22.64 -13.07 5.25
N LEU A 272 22.02 -12.95 4.06
CA LEU A 272 20.56 -12.93 3.93
C LEU A 272 19.90 -14.27 4.29
N ALA A 273 20.52 -15.41 3.95
CA ALA A 273 20.01 -16.73 4.35
C ALA A 273 20.10 -16.95 5.87
N ALA A 274 21.17 -16.48 6.52
CA ALA A 274 21.31 -16.51 7.97
C ALA A 274 20.39 -15.48 8.68
N PHE A 275 20.05 -14.37 8.03
CA PHE A 275 19.01 -13.47 8.49
C PHE A 275 17.61 -14.11 8.39
N ARG A 276 17.22 -14.64 7.22
CA ARG A 276 15.93 -15.31 7.01
C ARG A 276 15.67 -16.41 8.04
N ARG A 277 16.66 -17.25 8.33
CA ARG A 277 16.56 -18.31 9.35
C ARG A 277 16.20 -17.72 10.73
N ARG A 278 16.96 -16.73 11.20
CA ARG A 278 16.72 -16.09 12.51
C ARG A 278 15.44 -15.26 12.56
N TRP A 279 15.00 -14.67 11.44
CA TRP A 279 13.67 -14.04 11.32
C TRP A 279 12.56 -15.09 11.42
N LEU A 280 12.66 -16.24 10.73
CA LEU A 280 11.71 -17.34 10.90
C LEU A 280 11.72 -17.91 12.33
N GLU A 281 12.89 -18.13 12.91
CA GLU A 281 13.08 -18.72 14.24
C GLU A 281 12.60 -17.79 15.38
N VAL A 282 12.91 -16.48 15.31
CA VAL A 282 12.64 -15.53 16.41
C VAL A 282 11.45 -14.62 16.14
N ARG A 283 11.27 -14.11 14.91
CA ARG A 283 10.13 -13.22 14.59
C ARG A 283 8.83 -13.98 14.35
N CYS A 284 8.92 -15.21 13.84
CA CYS A 284 7.76 -16.09 13.60
C CYS A 284 7.67 -17.30 14.55
N GLU A 285 8.60 -17.48 15.51
CA GLU A 285 8.70 -18.68 16.38
C GLU A 285 8.74 -20.03 15.62
N GLY A 286 9.25 -20.03 14.39
CA GLY A 286 9.23 -21.18 13.48
C GLY A 286 7.87 -21.50 12.85
N LYS A 287 6.85 -20.64 13.07
CA LYS A 287 5.49 -20.82 12.56
C LYS A 287 5.37 -20.34 11.11
N GLU A 288 4.48 -21.00 10.39
CA GLU A 288 4.12 -20.76 9.00
C GLU A 288 2.61 -20.52 8.94
N MET A 289 2.16 -19.93 7.82
CA MET A 289 0.76 -19.69 7.51
C MET A 289 0.48 -20.29 6.13
N GLY A 290 -0.66 -20.95 5.96
CA GLY A 290 -1.02 -21.54 4.67
C GLY A 290 -2.52 -21.71 4.47
N TRP A 291 -2.90 -21.90 3.21
CA TRP A 291 -4.26 -22.09 2.73
C TRP A 291 -4.49 -23.52 2.26
N LEU A 292 -5.58 -24.15 2.71
CA LEU A 292 -6.06 -25.44 2.23
C LEU A 292 -7.43 -25.25 1.54
N SER A 293 -7.42 -25.25 0.21
CA SER A 293 -8.62 -25.25 -0.63
C SER A 293 -9.47 -26.51 -0.41
N SER A 294 -10.80 -26.37 -0.34
CA SER A 294 -11.73 -27.50 -0.24
C SER A 294 -11.70 -28.40 -1.48
N ARG A 295 -11.44 -27.87 -2.67
CA ARG A 295 -11.22 -28.70 -3.89
C ARG A 295 -9.97 -29.58 -3.82
N LYS A 296 -8.98 -29.23 -2.99
CA LYS A 296 -7.80 -30.07 -2.69
C LYS A 296 -7.99 -30.97 -1.46
N ALA A 297 -9.15 -30.89 -0.81
CA ALA A 297 -9.48 -31.55 0.44
C ALA A 297 -10.94 -32.04 0.47
N PRO A 298 -11.44 -32.75 -0.57
CA PRO A 298 -12.86 -33.12 -0.69
C PRO A 298 -13.38 -33.94 0.50
N GLY A 299 -12.55 -34.75 1.16
CA GLY A 299 -12.95 -35.49 2.36
C GLY A 299 -13.29 -34.62 3.59
N PHE A 300 -12.93 -33.33 3.59
CA PHE A 300 -13.34 -32.35 4.61
C PHE A 300 -14.49 -31.43 4.13
N ALA A 301 -15.02 -31.60 2.92
CA ALA A 301 -16.20 -30.87 2.49
C ALA A 301 -17.42 -31.27 3.37
N GLY A 302 -18.14 -30.28 3.89
CA GLY A 302 -19.21 -30.50 4.87
C GLY A 302 -18.72 -30.75 6.31
N TRP A 303 -17.48 -30.38 6.64
CA TRP A 303 -16.96 -30.45 8.02
C TRP A 303 -16.83 -29.05 8.61
N GLY A 304 -17.67 -28.75 9.62
CA GLY A 304 -17.56 -27.53 10.41
C GLY A 304 -16.23 -27.40 11.14
N GLU A 305 -15.83 -26.16 11.42
CA GLU A 305 -14.48 -25.82 11.91
C GLU A 305 -14.01 -26.70 13.08
N LYS A 306 -14.90 -26.91 14.04
CA LYS A 306 -14.65 -27.72 15.23
C LYS A 306 -14.35 -29.19 14.90
N ARG A 307 -15.06 -29.78 13.93
CA ARG A 307 -14.82 -31.18 13.49
C ARG A 307 -13.43 -31.33 12.89
N VAL A 308 -12.98 -30.35 12.08
CA VAL A 308 -11.62 -30.34 11.53
C VAL A 308 -10.58 -30.16 12.63
N LYS A 309 -10.81 -29.28 13.61
CA LYS A 309 -9.94 -29.09 14.78
C LYS A 309 -9.81 -30.36 15.63
N ASP A 310 -10.93 -30.98 16.01
CA ASP A 310 -10.98 -32.23 16.76
C ASP A 310 -10.28 -33.38 15.99
N TYR A 311 -10.40 -33.41 14.66
CA TYR A 311 -9.72 -34.40 13.81
C TYR A 311 -8.20 -34.21 13.75
N LEU A 312 -7.69 -32.97 13.62
CA LEU A 312 -6.26 -32.69 13.64
C LEU A 312 -5.61 -33.10 14.98
N VAL A 313 -6.32 -32.91 16.09
CA VAL A 313 -5.92 -33.41 17.42
C VAL A 313 -5.99 -34.95 17.47
N LYS A 314 -7.02 -35.59 16.90
CA LYS A 314 -7.15 -37.07 16.80
C LYS A 314 -5.99 -37.72 16.03
N ILE A 315 -5.40 -37.05 15.03
CA ILE A 315 -4.22 -37.53 14.28
C ILE A 315 -2.90 -37.17 15.01
N GLY A 316 -2.90 -36.20 15.93
CA GLY A 316 -1.68 -35.70 16.58
C GLY A 316 -0.90 -34.68 15.75
N LEU A 317 -1.57 -33.94 14.85
CA LEU A 317 -1.01 -32.79 14.11
C LEU A 317 -1.15 -31.45 14.86
N SER A 318 -1.74 -31.47 16.06
CA SER A 318 -1.83 -30.34 16.97
C SER A 318 -1.84 -30.83 18.41
N SER A 319 -1.04 -30.19 19.27
CA SER A 319 -1.20 -30.29 20.72
C SER A 319 -2.08 -29.18 21.30
N SER A 320 -2.20 -28.06 20.57
CA SER A 320 -2.70 -26.78 21.08
C SER A 320 -4.16 -26.45 20.70
N LEU A 321 -4.74 -27.10 19.68
CA LEU A 321 -6.18 -27.04 19.38
C LEU A 321 -7.05 -27.76 20.43
N GLY A 322 -6.45 -28.62 21.26
CA GLY A 322 -7.13 -29.41 22.29
C GLY A 322 -7.58 -28.56 23.49
N GLY A 323 -8.65 -27.78 23.31
CA GLY A 323 -9.14 -26.82 24.31
C GLY A 323 -9.37 -27.42 25.71
N SER A 324 -9.05 -26.64 26.75
CA SER A 324 -9.00 -27.04 28.17
C SER A 324 -10.34 -27.53 28.77
N SER A 325 -11.43 -27.51 27.99
CA SER A 325 -12.81 -27.86 28.34
C SER A 325 -13.02 -29.27 28.93
N ARG A 326 -11.99 -30.14 28.90
CA ARG A 326 -12.03 -31.49 29.52
C ARG A 326 -11.49 -31.55 30.96
N SER A 327 -10.87 -30.49 31.50
CA SER A 327 -10.11 -30.58 32.76
C SER A 327 -10.96 -30.61 34.04
N ASN A 328 -12.13 -29.95 34.06
CA ASN A 328 -12.79 -29.57 35.32
C ASN A 328 -13.74 -30.62 35.95
N ASN A 329 -13.80 -31.87 35.48
CA ASN A 329 -14.84 -32.80 35.97
C ASN A 329 -14.44 -34.29 36.09
N ARG A 330 -13.27 -34.58 36.69
CA ARG A 330 -13.03 -35.72 37.63
C ARG A 330 -11.54 -35.84 38.00
N PRO A 331 -11.17 -35.92 39.29
CA PRO A 331 -9.84 -36.40 39.68
C PRO A 331 -9.78 -37.93 39.55
N PRO A 332 -8.85 -38.50 38.74
CA PRO A 332 -8.67 -39.94 38.64
C PRO A 332 -7.86 -40.47 39.83
N GLN A 333 -8.50 -40.64 40.98
CA GLN A 333 -7.93 -41.46 42.05
C GLN A 333 -7.86 -42.94 41.61
N LEU A 334 -6.82 -43.64 42.05
CA LEU A 334 -6.57 -45.07 41.85
C LEU A 334 -6.25 -45.54 40.41
N SER A 335 -5.15 -45.05 39.86
CA SER A 335 -4.15 -45.95 39.24
C SER A 335 -2.73 -45.38 39.38
N ARG A 336 -1.96 -45.89 40.36
CA ARG A 336 -0.62 -45.36 40.71
C ARG A 336 0.44 -46.47 40.87
N ARG A 337 0.60 -47.27 39.82
CA ARG A 337 1.70 -48.21 39.54
C ARG A 337 1.52 -48.64 38.06
N THR A 338 2.50 -48.58 37.16
CA THR A 338 3.95 -48.33 37.32
C THR A 338 4.52 -47.68 36.05
N GLN A 339 4.71 -46.36 36.03
CA GLN A 339 5.54 -45.65 35.04
C GLN A 339 5.89 -44.26 35.58
N SER A 340 7.10 -44.10 36.10
CA SER A 340 7.55 -42.85 36.73
C SER A 340 9.07 -42.67 36.58
N TYR A 341 9.52 -42.56 35.33
CA TYR A 341 10.84 -42.07 34.94
C TYR A 341 10.72 -41.40 33.56
N CYS A 342 11.44 -40.30 33.34
CA CYS A 342 11.60 -39.61 32.06
C CYS A 342 10.32 -39.01 31.42
N GLN A 343 9.70 -38.03 32.09
CA GLN A 343 9.10 -36.88 31.39
C GLN A 343 9.68 -35.59 32.00
N ASN A 344 10.64 -34.99 31.30
CA ASN A 344 11.02 -33.60 31.54
C ASN A 344 9.93 -32.69 30.95
N PRO A 345 9.63 -31.52 31.54
CA PRO A 345 8.84 -30.46 30.90
C PRO A 345 9.67 -29.70 29.84
N GLN A 346 10.54 -30.41 29.12
CA GLN A 346 10.91 -30.01 27.77
C GLN A 346 9.83 -30.59 26.89
N ASP A 347 8.88 -29.74 26.48
CA ASP A 347 7.82 -30.15 25.56
C ASP A 347 8.41 -30.94 24.38
N SER A 348 7.77 -32.05 24.02
CA SER A 348 8.10 -32.74 22.78
C SER A 348 7.65 -31.83 21.62
N VAL A 349 8.55 -30.93 21.21
CA VAL A 349 8.30 -29.94 20.16
C VAL A 349 7.99 -30.68 18.86
N LEU A 350 6.70 -30.85 18.60
CA LEU A 350 6.22 -31.44 17.35
C LEU A 350 6.72 -30.57 16.20
N GLU A 351 7.44 -31.18 15.27
CA GLU A 351 7.97 -30.47 14.09
C GLU A 351 6.84 -29.91 13.21
N ILE A 352 5.67 -30.53 13.31
CA ILE A 352 4.39 -30.04 12.80
C ILE A 352 3.41 -29.91 13.98
N ASP A 353 3.08 -28.67 14.32
CA ASP A 353 2.07 -28.31 15.34
C ASP A 353 1.18 -27.21 14.78
N ILE A 354 -0.05 -27.56 14.43
CA ILE A 354 -1.08 -26.60 14.03
C ILE A 354 -1.59 -25.91 15.30
N GLN A 355 -1.54 -24.57 15.34
CA GLN A 355 -1.89 -23.78 16.53
C GLN A 355 -3.19 -23.00 16.37
N SER A 356 -3.58 -22.69 15.14
CA SER A 356 -4.93 -22.23 14.83
C SER A 356 -5.34 -22.64 13.42
N LEU A 357 -6.65 -22.77 13.25
CA LEU A 357 -7.32 -23.08 12.00
C LEU A 357 -8.57 -22.21 11.95
N PHE A 358 -8.76 -21.52 10.84
CA PHE A 358 -9.88 -20.61 10.58
C PHE A 358 -10.54 -21.01 9.26
N THR A 359 -11.86 -21.12 9.27
CA THR A 359 -12.66 -21.56 8.12
C THR A 359 -13.07 -20.36 7.27
N VAL A 360 -13.05 -20.53 5.95
CA VAL A 360 -13.51 -19.52 4.99
C VAL A 360 -14.80 -20.05 4.33
N CYS A 361 -15.93 -19.49 4.75
CA CYS A 361 -17.24 -19.64 4.12
C CYS A 361 -17.37 -18.74 2.88
N ASP A 362 -18.49 -18.85 2.15
CA ASP A 362 -18.81 -17.93 1.05
C ASP A 362 -19.27 -16.56 1.58
N THR A 363 -18.41 -15.54 1.48
CA THR A 363 -18.72 -14.18 1.94
C THR A 363 -19.23 -13.26 0.82
N HIS A 364 -19.56 -13.78 -0.37
CA HIS A 364 -19.90 -12.93 -1.53
C HIS A 364 -21.12 -12.02 -1.30
N ASN A 365 -22.19 -12.54 -0.69
CA ASN A 365 -23.37 -11.73 -0.34
C ASN A 365 -23.02 -10.64 0.71
N LEU A 366 -22.20 -11.00 1.70
CA LEU A 366 -21.77 -10.09 2.76
C LEU A 366 -20.87 -8.97 2.22
N ALA A 367 -20.02 -9.26 1.23
CA ALA A 367 -19.21 -8.26 0.53
C ALA A 367 -20.09 -7.22 -0.21
N LEU A 368 -21.14 -7.67 -0.90
CA LEU A 368 -22.09 -6.78 -1.60
C LEU A 368 -22.87 -5.88 -0.62
N LEU A 369 -23.34 -6.43 0.51
CA LEU A 369 -24.01 -5.65 1.55
C LEU A 369 -23.07 -4.60 2.19
N ILE A 370 -21.78 -4.92 2.32
CA ILE A 370 -20.76 -3.99 2.82
C ILE A 370 -20.44 -2.90 1.80
N GLU A 371 -20.39 -3.22 0.50
CA GLU A 371 -20.23 -2.24 -0.57
C GLU A 371 -21.43 -1.26 -0.60
N GLU A 372 -22.67 -1.75 -0.49
CA GLU A 372 -23.86 -0.89 -0.35
C GLU A 372 -23.83 -0.05 0.94
N ARG A 373 -23.43 -0.63 2.08
CA ARG A 373 -23.26 0.10 3.35
C ARG A 373 -22.25 1.24 3.19
N ASP A 374 -21.14 1.00 2.52
CA ASP A 374 -20.07 1.98 2.38
C ASP A 374 -20.46 3.10 1.39
N GLU A 375 -21.24 2.81 0.35
CA GLU A 375 -21.89 3.83 -0.49
C GLU A 375 -22.89 4.67 0.32
N ILE A 376 -23.75 4.02 1.14
CA ILE A 376 -24.69 4.70 2.04
C ILE A 376 -23.95 5.59 3.05
N LEU A 377 -22.79 5.13 3.55
CA LEU A 377 -21.97 5.85 4.52
C LEU A 377 -21.31 7.08 3.89
N ASP A 378 -20.72 6.97 2.70
CA ASP A 378 -20.08 8.10 2.04
C ASP A 378 -21.11 9.17 1.63
N ASN A 379 -22.28 8.76 1.11
CA ASN A 379 -23.39 9.68 0.86
C ASN A 379 -23.91 10.36 2.15
N LEU A 380 -23.97 9.63 3.27
CA LEU A 380 -24.31 10.21 4.57
C LEU A 380 -23.25 11.23 5.02
N GLU A 381 -21.96 10.90 4.97
CA GLU A 381 -20.88 11.82 5.35
C GLU A 381 -20.84 13.07 4.47
N VAL A 382 -21.14 12.95 3.17
CA VAL A 382 -21.32 14.10 2.27
C VAL A 382 -22.50 14.97 2.71
N ALA A 383 -23.65 14.38 3.04
CA ALA A 383 -24.84 15.12 3.46
C ALA A 383 -24.64 15.82 4.84
N GLU A 384 -24.07 15.12 5.83
CA GLU A 384 -23.71 15.69 7.13
C GLU A 384 -22.67 16.81 6.99
N THR A 385 -21.67 16.63 6.11
CA THR A 385 -20.65 17.66 5.84
C THR A 385 -21.24 18.89 5.15
N ARG A 386 -22.19 18.73 4.21
CA ARG A 386 -22.97 19.83 3.63
C ARG A 386 -23.80 20.57 4.70
N TYR A 387 -24.45 19.84 5.60
CA TYR A 387 -25.19 20.44 6.72
C TYR A 387 -24.28 21.23 7.66
N ILE A 388 -23.16 20.65 8.12
CA ILE A 388 -22.21 21.32 9.03
C ILE A 388 -21.60 22.57 8.35
N SER A 389 -21.13 22.45 7.12
CA SER A 389 -20.51 23.57 6.38
C SER A 389 -21.49 24.68 5.95
N SER A 390 -22.81 24.41 6.02
CA SER A 390 -23.84 25.45 5.85
C SER A 390 -23.82 26.48 7.00
N PHE A 391 -23.28 26.14 8.17
CA PHE A 391 -23.21 27.01 9.34
C PHE A 391 -21.87 27.75 9.43
N LYS A 392 -21.91 28.96 9.98
CA LYS A 392 -20.71 29.76 10.30
C LYS A 392 -20.87 30.41 11.67
N ILE A 393 -19.75 30.60 12.38
CA ILE A 393 -19.73 31.52 13.53
C ILE A 393 -19.99 32.93 13.01
N SER A 394 -21.17 33.47 13.28
CA SER A 394 -21.33 34.91 13.32
C SER A 394 -20.97 35.40 14.73
N THR A 395 -19.74 35.87 14.90
CA THR A 395 -19.55 36.97 15.83
C THR A 395 -20.45 38.09 15.33
N PRO A 396 -21.38 38.64 16.14
CA PRO A 396 -22.09 39.83 15.70
C PRO A 396 -21.05 40.92 15.44
N ASP A 397 -21.14 41.58 14.29
CA ASP A 397 -20.38 42.81 14.08
C ASP A 397 -20.63 43.75 15.27
N PRO A 398 -19.60 44.40 15.84
CA PRO A 398 -19.81 45.36 16.91
C PRO A 398 -20.81 46.40 16.41
N SER A 399 -21.94 46.51 17.09
CA SER A 399 -23.08 47.28 16.58
C SER A 399 -22.65 48.70 16.29
N ILE A 400 -23.10 49.28 15.18
CA ILE A 400 -22.65 50.61 14.71
C ILE A 400 -22.83 51.71 15.79
N ALA A 401 -23.75 51.52 16.73
CA ALA A 401 -23.92 52.37 17.92
C ALA A 401 -22.73 52.39 18.92
N ASP A 402 -21.81 51.42 18.87
CA ASP A 402 -20.53 51.44 19.62
C ASP A 402 -19.40 52.12 18.81
N LEU A 403 -19.66 52.56 17.56
CA LEU A 403 -18.67 53.21 16.68
C LEU A 403 -18.83 54.74 16.59
N GLU A 404 -19.75 55.35 17.34
CA GLU A 404 -19.81 56.80 17.50
C GLU A 404 -19.11 57.25 18.79
N ILE A 405 -17.79 57.42 18.71
CA ILE A 405 -17.06 58.38 19.56
C ILE A 405 -16.49 59.46 18.65
N LEU A 406 -16.98 60.68 18.83
CA LEU A 406 -16.68 61.85 18.00
C LEU A 406 -15.19 62.16 17.93
N ALA A 407 -14.67 62.29 16.71
CA ALA A 407 -13.38 62.92 16.46
C ALA A 407 -13.49 64.44 16.72
N SER A 408 -13.08 64.90 17.91
CA SER A 408 -13.04 66.33 18.24
C SER A 408 -11.80 66.71 19.07
N SER A 409 -11.19 67.83 18.67
CA SER A 409 -10.23 68.67 19.41
C SER A 409 -9.19 67.99 20.33
N ARG A 410 -7.95 67.94 19.82
CA ARG A 410 -6.69 67.88 20.59
C ARG A 410 -6.62 68.99 21.64
N SER A 411 -6.64 68.63 22.92
CA SER A 411 -6.13 69.45 24.04
C SER A 411 -5.57 68.51 25.12
N GLU A 412 -4.60 69.00 25.89
CA GLU A 412 -3.97 68.27 26.98
C GLU A 412 -4.76 68.45 28.28
N GLU A 413 -5.04 67.35 28.99
CA GLU A 413 -4.90 67.20 30.46
C GLU A 413 -5.41 65.81 30.91
N THR A 414 -4.88 65.27 32.01
CA THR A 414 -5.11 63.87 32.43
C THR A 414 -6.20 63.72 33.49
N PRO A 415 -7.07 62.69 33.39
CA PRO A 415 -7.58 62.04 34.61
C PRO A 415 -7.64 60.50 34.59
N SER A 416 -7.26 59.94 35.74
CA SER A 416 -7.68 58.67 36.40
C SER A 416 -8.18 57.45 35.58
N ARG A 417 -7.49 56.31 35.79
CA ARG A 417 -7.98 54.95 35.43
C ARG A 417 -9.26 54.57 36.21
N PRO A 418 -10.28 53.96 35.56
CA PRO A 418 -11.40 53.32 36.26
C PRO A 418 -10.93 52.05 37.00
N HIS A 419 -11.34 51.89 38.25
CA HIS A 419 -10.97 50.74 39.09
C HIS A 419 -12.08 49.67 39.06
N ILE A 420 -11.81 48.49 38.48
CA ILE A 420 -12.80 47.42 38.39
C ILE A 420 -13.03 46.80 39.78
N GLY A 421 -14.20 47.07 40.35
CA GLY A 421 -14.62 46.55 41.65
C GLY A 421 -14.87 45.04 41.62
N ARG A 422 -14.27 44.29 42.55
CA ARG A 422 -14.51 42.84 42.70
C ARG A 422 -15.94 42.58 43.20
N PRO A 423 -16.68 41.60 42.65
CA PRO A 423 -17.94 41.18 43.24
C PRO A 423 -17.72 40.62 44.65
N ARG A 424 -18.57 41.04 45.59
CA ARG A 424 -18.47 40.69 47.02
C ARG A 424 -19.20 39.38 47.29
N ALA A 425 -18.47 38.37 47.77
CA ALA A 425 -19.06 37.07 48.09
C ALA A 425 -20.09 37.20 49.24
N LEU A 426 -21.31 36.70 49.02
CA LEU A 426 -22.32 36.49 50.05
C LEU A 426 -22.32 35.01 50.46
N VAL A 427 -21.66 34.73 51.58
CA VAL A 427 -21.73 33.43 52.26
C VAL A 427 -22.81 33.49 53.32
N GLY A 428 -23.63 32.44 53.40
CA GLY A 428 -24.32 32.07 54.65
C GLY A 428 -25.83 32.35 54.71
N SER A 429 -26.62 31.35 54.32
CA SER A 429 -27.86 31.03 55.03
C SER A 429 -28.03 29.50 55.07
N ARG A 430 -28.47 28.95 56.20
CA ARG A 430 -28.57 27.50 56.46
C ARG A 430 -30.02 27.03 56.47
N HIS A 431 -30.22 25.77 56.08
CA HIS A 431 -31.37 24.89 56.37
C HIS A 431 -32.80 25.46 56.27
N ARG A 432 -33.57 24.92 55.30
CA ARG A 432 -34.53 23.84 55.61
C ARG A 432 -35.00 23.12 54.34
N PRO A 433 -35.21 21.80 54.37
CA PRO A 433 -35.85 21.09 53.26
C PRO A 433 -37.35 21.42 53.22
N ARG A 434 -37.92 21.57 52.02
CA ARG A 434 -39.38 21.61 51.83
C ARG A 434 -39.77 21.00 50.50
N HIS A 435 -40.56 19.93 50.56
CA HIS A 435 -41.25 19.37 49.41
C HIS A 435 -41.98 20.47 48.63
N ARG A 436 -41.71 20.58 47.33
CA ARG A 436 -42.66 21.16 46.36
C ARG A 436 -42.73 20.24 45.14
N ARG A 437 -43.96 19.97 44.71
CA ARG A 437 -44.27 19.16 43.52
C ARG A 437 -43.75 19.91 42.30
N HIS A 438 -43.05 19.22 41.40
CA HIS A 438 -42.60 19.81 40.15
C HIS A 438 -43.79 19.84 39.17
N ASN A 439 -44.34 21.03 38.90
CA ASN A 439 -45.16 21.20 37.70
C ASN A 439 -44.24 21.08 36.48
N PRO A 440 -44.55 20.24 35.48
CA PRO A 440 -43.90 20.29 34.17
C PRO A 440 -44.53 21.41 33.33
N ALA A 441 -44.46 22.64 33.84
CA ALA A 441 -44.87 23.82 33.10
C ALA A 441 -43.83 24.07 32.00
N GLN A 442 -44.05 23.49 30.82
CA GLN A 442 -43.24 23.74 29.63
C GLN A 442 -43.29 25.24 29.32
N ALA A 443 -42.15 25.92 29.49
CA ALA A 443 -42.00 27.32 29.14
C ALA A 443 -41.88 27.49 27.61
N ASN A 444 -42.95 27.14 26.90
CA ASN A 444 -43.14 27.49 25.48
C ASN A 444 -43.47 28.99 25.34
N SER A 445 -42.67 29.83 25.99
CA SER A 445 -42.67 31.29 25.81
C SER A 445 -41.94 31.62 24.52
N SER A 446 -42.59 32.38 23.65
CA SER A 446 -42.15 32.72 22.29
C SER A 446 -40.96 33.69 22.26
N PHE A 447 -39.78 33.19 22.62
CA PHE A 447 -38.51 33.75 22.14
C PHE A 447 -38.13 33.07 20.83
N ALA A 448 -37.60 33.83 19.88
CA ALA A 448 -37.08 33.29 18.62
C ALA A 448 -35.98 32.24 18.91
N PRO A 449 -35.84 31.18 18.08
CA PRO A 449 -34.89 30.10 18.35
C PRO A 449 -33.48 30.65 18.53
N THR A 450 -32.91 30.43 19.72
CA THR A 450 -31.60 30.96 20.11
C THR A 450 -30.41 30.21 19.49
N SER A 451 -30.69 29.32 18.54
CA SER A 451 -29.75 28.58 17.71
C SER A 451 -30.45 28.19 16.40
N PHE A 452 -29.78 28.38 15.26
CA PHE A 452 -30.28 27.86 13.96
C PHE A 452 -29.99 26.37 13.72
N VAL A 453 -29.22 25.73 14.61
CA VAL A 453 -29.03 24.27 14.64
C VAL A 453 -30.36 23.58 14.97
N ALA A 454 -30.65 22.45 14.31
CA ALA A 454 -31.89 21.72 14.52
C ALA A 454 -32.11 21.36 16.01
N PRO A 455 -33.33 21.48 16.56
CA PRO A 455 -33.61 21.07 17.94
C PRO A 455 -33.47 19.55 18.12
N SER A 456 -32.90 19.12 19.25
CA SER A 456 -32.67 17.71 19.63
C SER A 456 -33.92 16.80 19.69
N GLN A 457 -35.10 17.33 19.36
CA GLN A 457 -36.35 16.58 19.17
C GLN A 457 -36.52 16.06 17.72
N TYR A 458 -35.99 16.77 16.71
CA TYR A 458 -36.07 16.35 15.30
C TYR A 458 -35.24 15.11 15.00
N TYR A 459 -34.14 14.93 15.74
CA TYR A 459 -33.27 13.76 15.71
C TYR A 459 -33.92 12.46 16.23
N LYS A 460 -35.16 12.52 16.70
CA LYS A 460 -35.92 11.30 17.03
C LYS A 460 -36.56 10.73 15.78
N LEU A 461 -35.77 9.97 15.01
CA LEU A 461 -36.29 9.05 14.01
C LEU A 461 -37.46 8.26 14.61
N ARG A 462 -38.61 8.28 13.92
CA ARG A 462 -39.82 7.57 14.35
C ARG A 462 -39.46 6.09 14.45
N SER A 463 -39.49 5.54 15.67
CA SER A 463 -38.98 4.19 15.95
C SER A 463 -39.57 3.17 14.98
N LEU A 464 -38.73 2.70 14.06
CA LEU A 464 -38.81 1.33 13.59
C LEU A 464 -38.68 0.45 14.83
N LYS A 465 -39.58 -0.52 14.94
CA LYS A 465 -39.80 -1.28 16.17
C LYS A 465 -38.72 -2.36 16.30
N SER A 466 -37.54 -1.96 16.74
CA SER A 466 -36.43 -2.88 16.99
C SER A 466 -36.86 -3.96 17.98
N VAL A 467 -36.44 -5.19 17.70
CA VAL A 467 -36.52 -6.31 18.64
C VAL A 467 -35.13 -6.44 19.25
N ASP A 468 -34.78 -5.49 20.12
CA ASP A 468 -33.43 -5.39 20.68
C ASP A 468 -33.07 -6.64 21.50
N GLY A 469 -32.11 -7.40 20.99
CA GLY A 469 -31.51 -8.52 21.71
C GLY A 469 -30.47 -8.06 22.73
N GLY A 470 -30.58 -8.55 23.97
CA GLY A 470 -29.36 -8.89 24.72
C GLY A 470 -28.65 -7.82 25.56
N ARG A 471 -29.34 -6.82 26.15
CA ARG A 471 -28.76 -6.08 27.30
C ARG A 471 -29.73 -5.94 28.48
N LEU A 472 -29.59 -6.84 29.45
CA LEU A 472 -30.38 -6.88 30.69
C LEU A 472 -29.94 -5.78 31.68
N SER A 473 -30.38 -4.54 31.44
CA SER A 473 -30.46 -3.51 32.48
C SER A 473 -31.90 -3.45 33.02
N GLY A 474 -32.08 -3.69 34.31
CA GLY A 474 -33.40 -3.85 34.92
C GLY A 474 -34.20 -2.54 35.01
N GLY A 475 -35.09 -2.29 34.05
CA GLY A 475 -36.09 -1.22 34.08
C GLY A 475 -37.46 -1.75 33.66
N ILE A 476 -38.46 -1.65 34.55
CA ILE A 476 -39.80 -2.19 34.32
C ILE A 476 -40.51 -1.40 33.20
N SER A 477 -40.58 -1.98 32.01
CA SER A 477 -41.28 -1.42 30.86
C SER A 477 -42.79 -1.69 30.97
N THR A 478 -43.56 -0.63 31.24
CA THR A 478 -45.02 -0.68 31.13
C THR A 478 -45.45 -0.60 29.66
N PRO A 479 -46.52 -1.31 29.25
CA PRO A 479 -47.00 -1.27 27.87
C PRO A 479 -47.58 0.12 27.55
N VAL A 480 -47.01 0.81 26.56
CA VAL A 480 -47.46 2.13 26.12
C VAL A 480 -48.86 2.03 25.53
N SER A 481 -49.82 2.75 26.11
CA SER A 481 -51.20 2.78 25.64
C SER A 481 -51.34 3.47 24.29
N LEU A 482 -52.22 2.95 23.43
CA LEU A 482 -52.65 3.59 22.18
C LEU A 482 -53.11 5.04 22.38
N THR A 483 -53.60 5.41 23.56
CA THR A 483 -54.07 6.77 23.88
C THR A 483 -52.99 7.85 23.81
N ASP A 484 -51.71 7.53 24.01
CA ASP A 484 -50.64 8.53 23.90
C ASP A 484 -50.11 8.69 22.47
N SER A 485 -50.32 7.69 21.60
CA SER A 485 -50.05 7.80 20.15
C SER A 485 -50.86 8.95 19.51
N PHE A 486 -52.11 9.14 19.94
CA PHE A 486 -52.99 10.21 19.46
C PHE A 486 -52.65 11.61 20.00
N LYS A 487 -51.87 11.72 21.09
CA LYS A 487 -51.50 13.01 21.70
C LYS A 487 -50.23 13.66 21.12
N GLN A 488 -49.47 12.95 20.29
CA GLN A 488 -48.28 13.49 19.62
C GLN A 488 -48.59 14.22 18.30
N ARG A 489 -49.87 14.49 17.98
CA ARG A 489 -50.28 15.11 16.73
C ARG A 489 -50.49 16.63 16.87
N ILE A 490 -49.59 17.40 16.24
CA ILE A 490 -49.70 18.84 15.92
C ILE A 490 -49.63 19.81 17.11
N VAL A 491 -48.42 20.32 17.36
CA VAL A 491 -48.17 21.74 17.69
C VAL A 491 -46.87 22.13 16.97
N GLY A 492 -46.88 23.14 16.09
CA GLY A 492 -45.62 23.72 15.57
C GLY A 492 -45.49 24.08 14.08
N SER A 493 -46.46 23.78 13.20
CA SER A 493 -46.39 24.21 11.79
C SER A 493 -47.16 25.51 11.56
N ARG A 494 -46.50 26.67 11.76
CA ARG A 494 -47.07 28.00 11.50
C ARG A 494 -46.26 28.82 10.49
N PHE A 495 -45.79 28.17 9.43
CA PHE A 495 -45.57 28.83 8.15
C PHE A 495 -46.85 28.64 7.32
N GLN A 496 -47.67 29.69 7.30
CA GLN A 496 -48.90 29.75 6.52
C GLN A 496 -48.65 30.77 5.41
N GLU A 497 -48.00 30.32 4.34
CA GLU A 497 -47.87 31.15 3.14
C GLU A 497 -49.25 31.34 2.51
N VAL A 498 -49.55 32.59 2.18
CA VAL A 498 -50.80 32.98 1.54
C VAL A 498 -50.50 33.09 0.06
N ASP A 499 -50.94 32.10 -0.72
CA ASP A 499 -51.17 32.30 -2.14
C ASP A 499 -52.65 32.07 -2.48
N ARG A 500 -53.18 32.92 -3.35
CA ARG A 500 -54.62 33.22 -3.41
C ARG A 500 -55.06 33.70 -4.79
N GLY A 501 -54.85 32.91 -5.85
CA GLY A 501 -55.41 33.28 -7.15
C GLY A 501 -55.16 32.37 -8.35
N SER A 502 -55.94 31.28 -8.49
CA SER A 502 -56.50 30.86 -9.78
C SER A 502 -57.55 29.77 -9.61
N ALA A 503 -58.68 29.85 -10.33
CA ALA A 503 -59.79 28.91 -10.21
C ALA A 503 -60.33 28.50 -11.60
N SER A 504 -60.02 27.27 -12.02
CA SER A 504 -60.59 26.58 -13.19
C SER A 504 -60.00 25.16 -13.28
N TYR A 505 -60.72 24.10 -13.63
CA TYR A 505 -62.17 23.91 -13.76
C TYR A 505 -62.50 22.41 -13.51
N ASN A 506 -63.78 22.05 -13.40
CA ASN A 506 -64.20 20.67 -13.06
C ASN A 506 -63.87 19.62 -14.13
N ALA A 507 -63.35 18.46 -13.74
CA ALA A 507 -63.87 17.13 -14.15
C ALA A 507 -63.21 15.98 -13.37
N MET A 508 -63.99 15.18 -12.65
CA MET A 508 -63.69 13.75 -12.46
C MET A 508 -64.30 12.98 -13.64
N PRO A 509 -63.66 11.90 -14.08
CA PRO A 509 -64.44 10.67 -14.26
C PRO A 509 -63.82 9.47 -13.54
N SER A 510 -64.70 8.58 -13.08
CA SER A 510 -64.39 7.30 -12.46
C SER A 510 -64.07 6.21 -13.48
N GLY A 511 -63.01 5.43 -13.21
CA GLY A 511 -63.00 3.97 -13.38
C GLY A 511 -63.00 3.36 -14.79
N SER A 512 -61.88 2.71 -15.13
CA SER A 512 -61.81 1.61 -16.10
C SER A 512 -60.79 0.59 -15.57
N HIS A 513 -61.21 -0.61 -15.14
CA HIS A 513 -61.26 -1.79 -16.02
C HIS A 513 -59.99 -1.99 -16.86
N VAL A 514 -59.01 -2.70 -16.31
CA VAL A 514 -58.05 -3.48 -17.10
C VAL A 514 -58.65 -4.89 -17.23
N LYS A 515 -58.79 -5.36 -18.47
CA LYS A 515 -59.35 -6.67 -18.80
C LYS A 515 -58.23 -7.71 -18.87
N THR A 516 -58.37 -8.81 -18.14
CA THR A 516 -57.47 -9.97 -18.24
C THR A 516 -57.86 -10.85 -19.42
N GLU A 517 -56.87 -11.40 -20.13
CA GLU A 517 -57.03 -12.57 -20.99
C GLU A 517 -56.04 -13.66 -20.56
N ASP A 518 -56.42 -14.91 -20.78
CA ASP A 518 -55.99 -16.07 -19.99
C ASP A 518 -54.58 -16.58 -20.32
N PHE A 519 -53.94 -17.28 -19.36
CA PHE A 519 -53.84 -18.75 -19.41
C PHE A 519 -53.28 -19.39 -18.12
N ARG A 520 -54.17 -20.13 -17.45
CA ARG A 520 -53.96 -21.47 -16.84
C ARG A 520 -53.14 -21.67 -15.54
N GLU A 521 -53.91 -21.80 -14.45
CA GLU A 521 -53.84 -22.85 -13.40
C GLU A 521 -52.50 -23.20 -12.70
N SER A 522 -52.37 -22.78 -11.44
CA SER A 522 -52.22 -23.73 -10.31
C SER A 522 -52.68 -23.08 -9.00
N SER A 523 -53.19 -23.87 -8.05
CA SER A 523 -54.08 -23.38 -6.98
C SER A 523 -53.50 -23.49 -5.56
N ILE A 524 -53.52 -22.39 -4.81
CA ILE A 524 -53.40 -22.37 -3.35
C ILE A 524 -54.52 -21.47 -2.79
N SER A 525 -55.27 -21.96 -1.79
CA SER A 525 -56.47 -21.31 -1.26
C SER A 525 -56.18 -20.34 -0.09
N VAL A 526 -56.73 -19.14 -0.15
CA VAL A 526 -56.71 -18.16 0.95
C VAL A 526 -58.01 -18.28 1.78
N PRO A 527 -57.96 -18.32 3.14
CA PRO A 527 -59.16 -18.49 3.97
C PRO A 527 -60.11 -17.27 4.03
N ASP A 528 -61.41 -17.55 4.19
CA ASP A 528 -62.48 -16.55 4.33
C ASP A 528 -62.50 -15.90 5.74
N PRO A 529 -62.38 -14.57 5.89
CA PRO A 529 -62.21 -13.89 7.18
C PRO A 529 -63.51 -13.72 7.99
N LYS A 530 -64.41 -14.72 8.00
CA LYS A 530 -65.72 -14.65 8.67
C LYS A 530 -65.77 -15.26 10.08
N TYR A 531 -64.70 -15.91 10.54
CA TYR A 531 -64.57 -16.41 11.91
C TYR A 531 -63.65 -15.51 12.75
N TYR A 532 -63.83 -15.54 14.08
CA TYR A 532 -63.19 -14.68 15.08
C TYR A 532 -63.69 -13.23 15.18
N ARG A 533 -64.93 -13.08 15.70
CA ARG A 533 -65.27 -11.99 16.64
C ARG A 533 -65.35 -12.55 18.08
N PRO A 534 -65.12 -11.73 19.12
CA PRO A 534 -64.91 -12.21 20.48
C PRO A 534 -66.20 -12.38 21.32
N ASN A 535 -66.05 -13.11 22.43
CA ASN A 535 -66.93 -13.24 23.60
C ASN A 535 -68.26 -14.00 23.43
N HIS A 536 -68.28 -15.27 23.84
CA HIS A 536 -69.10 -15.86 24.92
C HIS A 536 -68.66 -17.34 25.11
N GLY A 537 -68.79 -18.00 26.27
CA GLY A 537 -69.15 -17.48 27.61
C GLY A 537 -69.84 -18.53 28.50
N GLY A 538 -69.08 -19.27 29.33
CA GLY A 538 -69.61 -20.26 30.30
C GLY A 538 -69.87 -21.66 29.70
N GLY A 539 -69.79 -22.75 30.47
CA GLY A 539 -69.35 -22.88 31.86
C GLY A 539 -69.16 -24.35 32.30
N SER A 540 -68.42 -24.52 33.42
CA SER A 540 -68.69 -25.40 34.59
C SER A 540 -69.15 -26.87 34.39
N TYR A 541 -68.69 -27.86 35.16
CA TYR A 541 -68.51 -27.84 36.63
C TYR A 541 -67.38 -28.76 37.16
N GLU A 542 -66.88 -28.43 38.38
CA GLU A 542 -66.46 -29.33 39.49
C GLU A 542 -65.26 -30.31 39.33
N SER A 543 -64.51 -30.71 40.38
CA SER A 543 -64.32 -30.26 41.79
C SER A 543 -63.04 -30.96 42.33
N GLY A 544 -62.24 -30.50 43.30
CA GLY A 544 -62.22 -29.28 44.12
C GLY A 544 -61.27 -29.40 45.34
N GLY A 545 -61.02 -28.30 46.07
CA GLY A 545 -60.39 -28.27 47.41
C GLY A 545 -58.84 -28.26 47.48
N GLY A 546 -58.19 -27.60 48.45
CA GLY A 546 -58.71 -26.64 49.45
C GLY A 546 -57.68 -26.25 50.54
N GLY A 547 -57.55 -24.94 50.86
CA GLY A 547 -56.57 -24.38 51.81
C GLY A 547 -55.15 -24.26 51.22
N THR A 548 -54.26 -23.34 51.62
CA THR A 548 -54.23 -22.31 52.69
C THR A 548 -53.89 -20.92 52.04
N GLY A 549 -53.73 -19.76 52.70
CA GLY A 549 -53.84 -19.35 54.11
C GLY A 549 -52.91 -18.18 54.43
N THR A 550 -53.39 -16.94 54.23
CA THR A 550 -52.94 -15.67 54.86
C THR A 550 -51.44 -15.40 55.12
N GLY A 551 -50.88 -14.49 54.32
CA GLY A 551 -50.23 -13.25 54.82
C GLY A 551 -48.81 -13.30 55.42
N THR A 552 -48.01 -12.30 55.08
CA THR A 552 -46.78 -11.92 55.80
C THR A 552 -46.66 -10.39 55.87
N GLU A 553 -46.77 -9.85 57.08
CA GLU A 553 -46.35 -8.48 57.39
C GLU A 553 -44.84 -8.43 57.72
N TYR A 554 -44.36 -7.21 57.94
CA TYR A 554 -43.01 -6.83 58.38
C TYR A 554 -42.40 -7.72 59.48
N LEU A 555 -41.07 -7.91 59.40
CA LEU A 555 -40.21 -7.70 60.57
C LEU A 555 -38.76 -7.37 60.18
N THR A 556 -38.09 -6.64 61.07
CA THR A 556 -36.66 -6.26 61.04
C THR A 556 -35.87 -7.13 62.04
N VAL A 557 -34.67 -6.69 62.47
CA VAL A 557 -33.71 -7.36 63.37
C VAL A 557 -32.79 -8.36 62.62
N GLU A 558 -31.45 -8.42 62.68
CA GLU A 558 -30.32 -7.73 63.37
C GLU A 558 -29.44 -8.75 64.14
N SER A 559 -28.10 -8.68 63.93
CA SER A 559 -27.06 -9.55 64.52
C SER A 559 -27.12 -11.05 64.08
N SER A 560 -26.09 -11.90 64.25
CA SER A 560 -24.79 -11.77 64.94
C SER A 560 -23.65 -12.55 64.24
N LEU A 561 -22.47 -12.61 64.87
CA LEU A 561 -21.26 -13.40 64.55
C LEU A 561 -21.57 -14.91 64.27
N ASP A 562 -20.75 -15.72 63.57
CA ASP A 562 -19.29 -15.91 63.80
C ASP A 562 -18.46 -16.53 62.64
N THR A 563 -17.22 -16.01 62.50
CA THR A 563 -15.92 -16.71 62.35
C THR A 563 -15.78 -18.08 61.66
N ARG A 564 -14.95 -18.16 60.59
CA ARG A 564 -13.59 -18.79 60.57
C ARG A 564 -13.00 -18.84 59.13
N GLY A 565 -11.76 -18.35 58.92
CA GLY A 565 -11.24 -18.01 57.58
C GLY A 565 -10.37 -19.04 56.83
N SER A 566 -10.06 -18.66 55.58
CA SER A 566 -8.95 -19.06 54.67
C SER A 566 -8.80 -17.85 53.70
N LEU A 567 -7.65 -17.19 53.53
CA LEU A 567 -6.43 -17.64 52.82
C LEU A 567 -6.77 -18.13 51.39
N ASP A 568 -6.29 -17.53 50.29
CA ASP A 568 -5.16 -16.59 50.11
C ASP A 568 -5.48 -15.35 49.22
N ASP A 569 -4.58 -14.36 49.28
CA ASP A 569 -4.55 -13.10 48.53
C ASP A 569 -3.99 -13.29 47.07
N ASP A 570 -3.81 -12.30 46.17
CA ASP A 570 -3.76 -10.83 46.33
C ASP A 570 -4.14 -10.06 45.03
N TRP A 571 -4.52 -8.78 45.18
CA TRP A 571 -4.75 -7.79 44.12
C TRP A 571 -3.78 -6.60 44.28
N VAL A 572 -2.65 -6.60 43.57
CA VAL A 572 -1.66 -5.51 43.71
C VAL A 572 -2.06 -4.27 42.90
N VAL A 573 -2.56 -3.25 43.61
CA VAL A 573 -2.75 -1.88 43.10
C VAL A 573 -1.42 -1.12 43.15
N LEU A 574 -1.00 -0.53 42.03
CA LEU A 574 0.24 0.24 41.93
C LEU A 574 0.10 1.69 42.42
N THR A 575 0.33 1.94 43.71
CA THR A 575 0.73 3.27 44.22
C THR A 575 1.67 3.19 45.42
N HIS A 576 2.93 3.60 45.25
CA HIS A 576 3.69 4.29 46.29
C HIS A 576 4.95 4.96 45.71
N GLY A 577 5.55 5.85 46.49
CA GLY A 577 6.91 6.33 46.30
C GLY A 577 7.51 6.72 47.65
N ILE A 578 8.85 6.73 47.71
CA ILE A 578 9.73 7.69 48.42
C ILE A 578 9.30 8.04 49.87
N ASP A 579 10.04 7.72 50.94
CA ASP A 579 11.49 7.94 51.11
C ASP A 579 12.15 7.20 52.32
N PHE A 580 13.46 7.44 52.51
CA PHE A 580 14.32 7.25 53.70
C PHE A 580 14.93 5.86 54.05
N GLY A 581 16.26 5.83 54.31
CA GLY A 581 16.92 4.74 55.05
C GLY A 581 18.41 4.43 54.78
N ASN A 582 19.34 5.39 54.95
CA ASN A 582 20.82 5.16 54.87
C ASN A 582 21.39 4.58 56.21
N PRO A 583 22.66 4.08 56.35
CA PRO A 583 23.92 4.76 55.95
C PRO A 583 25.15 3.87 55.57
N LEU A 584 26.34 4.51 55.45
CA LEU A 584 27.72 3.98 55.29
C LEU A 584 28.08 3.50 53.86
N SER A 585 29.24 3.77 53.23
CA SER A 585 30.44 4.62 53.49
C SER A 585 31.33 4.64 52.19
N GLU A 586 32.28 5.54 51.91
CA GLU A 586 32.70 6.85 52.47
C GLU A 586 33.55 7.68 51.44
N GLU A 587 33.35 9.00 51.44
CA GLU A 587 34.27 10.14 51.14
C GLU A 587 35.05 10.34 49.79
N PRO A 588 35.34 11.61 49.37
CA PRO A 588 35.72 12.01 48.00
C PRO A 588 37.23 12.36 47.84
N PRO A 589 37.79 13.62 47.77
CA PRO A 589 37.30 15.02 47.64
C PRO A 589 37.33 15.50 46.15
N ALA A 590 37.39 16.78 45.68
CA ALA A 590 37.51 18.12 46.28
C ALA A 590 36.90 19.25 45.39
N GLY A 591 36.54 20.41 45.99
CA GLY A 591 36.22 21.70 45.33
C GLY A 591 34.79 22.23 45.62
N LEU A 592 34.53 23.09 46.63
CA LEU A 592 34.73 24.57 46.70
C LEU A 592 33.85 25.36 45.70
N ALA A 593 33.07 26.41 46.04
CA ALA A 593 32.87 27.20 47.27
C ALA A 593 31.45 27.89 47.28
N PRO A 594 30.98 28.62 48.35
CA PRO A 594 29.54 28.61 48.71
C PRO A 594 28.78 29.95 49.00
N ARG A 595 27.43 29.83 49.19
CA ARG A 595 26.55 30.57 50.16
C ARG A 595 26.19 32.06 49.86
N PRO A 596 25.27 32.74 50.62
CA PRO A 596 24.25 32.28 51.61
C PRO A 596 22.82 32.96 51.62
N GLN A 597 21.78 32.23 52.10
CA GLN A 597 20.68 32.69 53.02
C GLN A 597 19.64 33.78 52.57
N LYS A 598 18.46 34.01 53.19
CA LYS A 598 17.68 33.41 54.34
C LYS A 598 16.17 33.83 54.29
N GLU A 599 15.26 33.01 54.86
CA GLU A 599 14.05 33.31 55.71
C GLU A 599 13.00 34.42 55.34
N LEU A 600 11.81 34.59 55.95
CA LEU A 600 10.73 33.72 56.50
C LEU A 600 9.41 34.55 56.67
N THR A 601 8.24 33.91 56.55
CA THR A 601 6.93 34.19 57.22
C THR A 601 6.14 35.53 57.16
N SER A 602 4.80 35.37 57.34
CA SER A 602 3.84 36.24 58.07
C SER A 602 3.08 37.42 57.41
N ARG A 603 1.86 37.10 56.95
CA ARG A 603 0.54 37.62 57.42
C ARG A 603 0.47 38.98 58.20
N ARG A 604 -0.50 39.84 57.80
CA ARG A 604 -1.58 40.48 58.63
C ARG A 604 -1.75 42.05 58.62
N GLN A 605 -2.77 42.52 57.88
CA GLN A 605 -3.83 43.50 58.31
C GLN A 605 -3.50 45.01 58.57
N ARG A 606 -4.58 45.81 58.69
CA ARG A 606 -4.69 47.28 58.93
C ARG A 606 -4.35 48.15 57.70
N GLN A 607 -4.86 49.38 57.54
CA GLN A 607 -5.68 50.22 58.44
C GLN A 607 -6.72 51.06 57.62
N ARG A 608 -7.70 51.69 58.27
CA ARG A 608 -8.57 52.73 57.67
C ARG A 608 -8.80 53.85 58.70
N PRO A 609 -8.57 55.13 58.38
CA PRO A 609 -8.91 56.27 59.23
C PRO A 609 -10.42 56.59 59.26
N LEU A 610 -10.78 57.65 59.96
CA LEU A 610 -12.13 57.98 60.44
C LEU A 610 -12.53 59.44 60.04
N ASP A 611 -13.73 59.83 60.50
CA ASP A 611 -14.17 61.20 60.84
C ASP A 611 -14.80 62.15 59.78
N THR A 612 -16.07 62.48 60.07
CA THR A 612 -16.78 63.78 59.87
C THR A 612 -16.95 64.33 58.44
N SER A 613 -18.11 64.80 57.99
CA SER A 613 -19.48 64.96 58.57
C SER A 613 -20.50 64.98 57.39
N SER A 614 -21.78 65.42 57.42
CA SER A 614 -22.62 66.16 58.39
C SER A 614 -24.13 65.88 58.13
N ASP A 615 -25.02 66.64 58.77
CA ASP A 615 -26.45 66.88 58.48
C ASP A 615 -26.81 66.99 56.97
N ARG A 616 -28.06 66.77 56.50
CA ARG A 616 -29.35 67.03 57.15
C ARG A 616 -30.54 66.25 56.54
N ARG A 617 -31.35 65.64 57.42
CA ARG A 617 -32.83 65.41 57.46
C ARG A 617 -33.73 65.51 56.20
N GLU A 618 -34.86 64.77 56.32
CA GLU A 618 -36.19 64.98 55.68
C GLU A 618 -36.30 64.78 54.15
N THR A 619 -37.38 64.28 53.53
CA THR A 619 -38.44 63.26 53.72
C THR A 619 -39.32 63.33 52.43
N PHE A 620 -40.13 62.31 52.12
CA PHE A 620 -41.02 62.28 50.93
C PHE A 620 -41.92 63.53 50.75
N PRO A 621 -42.28 63.94 49.50
CA PRO A 621 -43.46 63.35 48.85
C PRO A 621 -43.49 63.22 47.30
N LEU A 622 -44.07 62.10 46.85
CA LEU A 622 -45.11 61.92 45.81
C LEU A 622 -45.37 62.96 44.66
N ARG A 623 -45.42 62.39 43.43
CA ARG A 623 -46.52 62.44 42.42
C ARG A 623 -46.63 63.52 41.31
N ILE A 624 -47.05 63.00 40.14
CA ILE A 624 -47.96 63.56 39.09
C ILE A 624 -47.37 64.54 38.03
N ARG A 625 -47.12 63.98 36.83
CA ARG A 625 -47.79 64.23 35.50
C ARG A 625 -48.51 65.59 35.23
N PRO A 626 -48.75 65.98 33.96
CA PRO A 626 -48.22 65.48 32.66
C PRO A 626 -47.80 66.60 31.67
N LYS A 627 -47.51 66.22 30.40
CA LYS A 627 -47.50 67.06 29.16
C LYS A 627 -46.31 68.04 29.02
N ASP A 628 -45.78 68.35 27.83
CA ASP A 628 -46.10 67.94 26.43
C ASP A 628 -44.79 67.84 25.57
N ASN A 629 -44.86 67.11 24.45
CA ASN A 629 -44.14 67.33 23.16
C ASN A 629 -42.60 67.16 22.96
N ILE A 630 -42.24 66.14 22.14
CA ILE A 630 -41.06 65.96 21.24
C ILE A 630 -39.65 65.76 21.93
N PRO A 631 -38.55 65.39 21.21
CA PRO A 631 -38.07 64.00 21.17
C PRO A 631 -36.67 63.75 21.77
N ALA A 632 -36.40 62.49 22.14
CA ALA A 632 -35.05 61.91 22.27
C ALA A 632 -35.14 60.36 22.21
N GLU A 633 -34.04 59.68 21.91
CA GLU A 633 -33.96 58.22 21.86
C GLU A 633 -33.75 57.59 23.25
N ASP A 634 -34.45 56.50 23.54
CA ASP A 634 -34.25 55.70 24.76
C ASP A 634 -32.93 54.92 24.70
N VAL A 635 -31.86 55.48 25.29
CA VAL A 635 -30.64 54.72 25.60
C VAL A 635 -30.89 53.89 26.87
N PRO A 636 -31.00 52.55 26.79
CA PRO A 636 -31.34 51.72 27.95
C PRO A 636 -30.21 51.70 29.00
N PRO A 637 -30.55 51.61 30.30
CA PRO A 637 -29.57 51.73 31.38
C PRO A 637 -28.51 50.62 31.36
N PRO A 638 -27.27 50.89 31.81
CA PRO A 638 -26.09 50.07 31.48
C PRO A 638 -26.05 48.66 32.07
N HIS A 639 -27.03 48.27 32.91
CA HIS A 639 -27.20 46.89 33.38
C HIS A 639 -28.03 46.01 32.41
N LEU A 640 -28.58 46.59 31.34
CA LEU A 640 -29.11 45.87 30.17
C LEU A 640 -28.07 45.68 29.05
N ARG A 641 -26.84 46.17 29.24
CA ARG A 641 -25.73 45.84 28.33
C ARG A 641 -25.55 44.33 28.30
N LEU A 642 -25.41 43.81 27.07
CA LEU A 642 -25.42 42.39 26.76
C LEU A 642 -24.48 41.60 27.69
N GLN A 643 -25.01 40.55 28.33
CA GLN A 643 -24.16 39.42 28.68
C GLN A 643 -23.40 39.01 27.40
N PRO A 644 -22.11 38.61 27.49
CA PRO A 644 -21.39 38.09 26.32
C PRO A 644 -22.13 36.85 25.81
N ARG A 645 -22.97 37.05 24.80
CA ARG A 645 -23.75 35.99 24.17
C ARG A 645 -22.75 34.99 23.60
N GLN A 646 -22.97 33.72 23.88
CA GLN A 646 -22.16 32.65 23.28
C GLN A 646 -22.20 32.81 21.74
N PRO A 647 -21.09 32.55 21.04
CA PRO A 647 -20.94 32.85 19.61
C PRO A 647 -22.12 32.26 18.83
N PHE A 648 -22.85 33.14 18.13
CA PHE A 648 -24.13 32.77 17.56
C PHE A 648 -23.93 32.12 16.20
N VAL A 649 -24.32 30.85 16.11
CA VAL A 649 -24.25 30.06 14.89
C VAL A 649 -25.41 30.48 13.97
N ARG A 650 -25.07 31.02 12.80
CA ARG A 650 -26.02 31.30 11.71
C ARG A 650 -25.74 30.37 10.53
N PRO A 651 -26.75 30.05 9.71
CA PRO A 651 -26.47 29.60 8.35
C PRO A 651 -25.67 30.69 7.62
N ALA A 652 -24.87 30.30 6.62
CA ALA A 652 -24.26 31.24 5.69
C ALA A 652 -25.37 32.10 5.03
N SER A 653 -25.09 33.38 4.83
CA SER A 653 -26.06 34.42 4.44
C SER A 653 -26.87 34.12 3.17
N ASP A 654 -26.35 33.24 2.33
CA ASP A 654 -26.82 33.03 0.96
C ASP A 654 -27.59 31.70 0.81
N LEU A 655 -27.80 30.96 1.92
CA LEU A 655 -28.35 29.61 1.91
C LEU A 655 -29.84 29.61 2.29
N ASN A 656 -30.70 29.33 1.30
CA ASN A 656 -32.16 29.30 1.51
C ASN A 656 -32.60 28.19 2.47
N TYR A 657 -33.63 28.45 3.27
CA TYR A 657 -34.14 27.54 4.30
C TYR A 657 -34.65 26.21 3.72
N ASP A 658 -35.25 26.24 2.53
CA ASP A 658 -35.73 25.03 1.84
C ASP A 658 -34.58 24.06 1.50
N ASN A 659 -33.40 24.60 1.16
CA ASN A 659 -32.21 23.79 0.86
C ASN A 659 -31.70 23.08 2.13
N LEU A 660 -31.74 23.76 3.28
CA LEU A 660 -31.40 23.15 4.58
C LEU A 660 -32.41 22.06 4.95
N GLY A 661 -33.69 22.29 4.67
CA GLY A 661 -34.75 21.28 4.82
C GLY A 661 -34.51 20.04 3.94
N ALA A 662 -34.18 20.23 2.67
CA ALA A 662 -33.86 19.16 1.73
C ALA A 662 -32.67 18.31 2.21
N VAL A 663 -31.55 18.95 2.59
CA VAL A 663 -30.38 18.25 3.15
C VAL A 663 -30.75 17.47 4.43
N TYR A 664 -31.61 18.03 5.30
CA TYR A 664 -32.05 17.30 6.50
C TYR A 664 -32.97 16.10 6.15
N THR A 665 -33.77 16.15 5.08
CA THR A 665 -34.51 14.97 4.60
C THR A 665 -33.59 13.91 3.99
N GLU A 666 -32.56 14.31 3.25
CA GLU A 666 -31.51 13.44 2.70
C GLU A 666 -30.76 12.72 3.83
N ILE A 667 -30.31 13.45 4.85
CA ILE A 667 -29.67 12.89 6.05
C ILE A 667 -30.57 11.84 6.74
N ASN A 668 -31.85 12.15 6.96
CA ASN A 668 -32.76 11.18 7.60
C ASN A 668 -33.00 9.93 6.74
N GLN A 669 -33.06 10.08 5.41
CA GLN A 669 -33.14 8.96 4.48
C GLN A 669 -31.91 8.06 4.59
N TRP A 670 -30.70 8.62 4.47
CA TRP A 670 -29.46 7.84 4.56
C TRP A 670 -29.26 7.21 5.95
N ARG A 671 -29.55 7.92 7.05
CA ARG A 671 -29.53 7.34 8.41
C ARG A 671 -30.51 6.17 8.56
N SER A 672 -31.67 6.20 7.88
CA SER A 672 -32.63 5.08 7.92
C SER A 672 -32.14 3.87 7.10
N ARG A 673 -31.53 4.10 5.94
CA ARG A 673 -30.89 3.06 5.12
C ARG A 673 -29.70 2.41 5.83
N LEU A 674 -28.84 3.21 6.47
CA LEU A 674 -27.68 2.73 7.21
C LEU A 674 -28.08 1.76 8.35
N LYS A 675 -29.22 2.01 9.01
CA LYS A 675 -29.74 1.08 10.02
C LYS A 675 -30.31 -0.21 9.43
N LEU A 676 -30.92 -0.15 8.27
CA LEU A 676 -31.45 -1.34 7.57
C LEU A 676 -30.30 -2.24 7.10
N ILE A 677 -29.31 -1.68 6.40
CA ILE A 677 -28.16 -2.45 5.88
C ILE A 677 -27.30 -3.00 7.01
N ASN A 678 -27.09 -2.25 8.12
CA ASN A 678 -26.38 -2.78 9.30
C ASN A 678 -27.11 -3.97 9.95
N MET A 679 -28.44 -3.97 9.95
CA MET A 679 -29.24 -5.10 10.46
C MET A 679 -29.07 -6.33 9.55
N GLN A 680 -29.13 -6.14 8.24
CA GLN A 680 -28.91 -7.20 7.24
C GLN A 680 -27.48 -7.76 7.27
N ILE A 681 -26.47 -6.90 7.49
CA ILE A 681 -25.08 -7.32 7.69
C ILE A 681 -24.93 -8.15 8.97
N ALA A 682 -25.56 -7.73 10.08
CA ALA A 682 -25.49 -8.50 11.33
C ALA A 682 -26.19 -9.87 11.22
N GLU A 683 -27.32 -9.93 10.50
CA GLU A 683 -28.03 -11.18 10.18
C GLU A 683 -27.16 -12.09 9.29
N ALA A 684 -26.62 -11.56 8.19
CA ALA A 684 -25.73 -12.30 7.28
C ALA A 684 -24.39 -12.72 7.93
N GLN A 685 -23.84 -11.94 8.87
CA GLN A 685 -22.69 -12.34 9.69
C GLN A 685 -23.05 -13.49 10.63
N GLN A 686 -24.22 -13.44 11.28
CA GLN A 686 -24.68 -14.52 12.16
C GLN A 686 -24.89 -15.83 11.40
N ASP A 687 -25.51 -15.78 10.22
CA ASP A 687 -25.68 -16.94 9.32
C ASP A 687 -24.31 -17.46 8.85
N SER A 688 -23.40 -16.57 8.43
CA SER A 688 -22.03 -16.95 8.03
C SER A 688 -21.23 -17.62 9.16
N TYR A 689 -21.51 -17.27 10.43
CA TYR A 689 -20.91 -17.95 11.59
C TYR A 689 -21.56 -19.31 11.88
N ALA A 690 -22.83 -19.52 11.55
CA ALA A 690 -23.47 -20.84 11.59
C ALA A 690 -22.90 -21.76 10.50
N ASP A 691 -22.79 -21.26 9.26
CA ASP A 691 -22.19 -21.97 8.11
C ASP A 691 -20.75 -22.46 8.40
N ILE A 692 -19.95 -21.65 9.12
CA ILE A 692 -18.60 -22.02 9.60
C ILE A 692 -18.64 -23.16 10.64
N ALA A 693 -19.65 -23.16 11.52
CA ALA A 693 -19.76 -24.14 12.59
C ALA A 693 -20.34 -25.48 12.12
N ASP A 694 -21.25 -25.46 11.14
CA ASP A 694 -21.86 -26.65 10.54
C ASP A 694 -21.02 -27.22 9.38
N GLY A 695 -20.34 -26.38 8.61
CA GLY A 695 -19.36 -26.78 7.58
C GLY A 695 -19.84 -26.66 6.13
N ALA A 696 -20.90 -25.90 5.87
CA ALA A 696 -21.44 -25.66 4.53
C ALA A 696 -21.85 -24.19 4.38
N PRO A 697 -21.52 -23.49 3.28
CA PRO A 697 -20.64 -23.87 2.17
C PRO A 697 -19.19 -23.38 2.38
N VAL A 698 -18.29 -24.28 2.79
CA VAL A 698 -16.88 -23.95 3.06
C VAL A 698 -16.03 -23.98 1.78
N LYS A 699 -15.31 -22.87 1.53
CA LYS A 699 -14.32 -22.72 0.43
C LYS A 699 -12.99 -23.39 0.77
N GLY A 700 -12.61 -23.37 2.05
CA GLY A 700 -11.38 -23.97 2.57
C GLY A 700 -10.99 -23.42 3.94
N TRP A 701 -9.75 -23.66 4.34
CA TRP A 701 -9.25 -23.32 5.68
C TRP A 701 -7.89 -22.61 5.63
N ILE A 702 -7.75 -21.56 6.42
CA ILE A 702 -6.48 -20.91 6.74
C ILE A 702 -5.90 -21.60 7.98
N ILE A 703 -4.67 -22.10 7.87
CA ILE A 703 -3.97 -22.86 8.90
C ILE A 703 -2.73 -22.06 9.33
N ILE A 704 -2.48 -21.98 10.64
CA ILE A 704 -1.28 -21.37 11.23
C ILE A 704 -0.64 -22.38 12.18
N GLY A 705 0.65 -22.65 12.00
CA GLY A 705 1.35 -23.69 12.76
C GLY A 705 2.79 -23.88 12.32
N ARG A 706 3.53 -24.76 13.02
CA ARG A 706 4.87 -25.19 12.58
C ARG A 706 4.76 -26.22 11.47
N GLY A 707 5.69 -26.20 10.51
CA GLY A 707 5.86 -27.24 9.50
C GLY A 707 4.75 -27.38 8.44
N LEU A 708 3.89 -26.38 8.25
CA LEU A 708 2.77 -26.44 7.28
C LEU A 708 3.23 -26.73 5.85
N ARG A 709 4.45 -26.31 5.47
CA ARG A 709 5.10 -26.62 4.19
C ARG A 709 5.22 -28.11 3.86
N HIS A 710 5.07 -28.98 4.84
CA HIS A 710 5.14 -30.43 4.70
C HIS A 710 3.77 -31.11 4.52
N MET A 711 2.67 -30.36 4.72
CA MET A 711 1.31 -30.86 4.52
C MET A 711 0.93 -30.89 3.02
N HIS A 712 0.17 -31.90 2.61
CA HIS A 712 -0.32 -31.98 1.23
C HIS A 712 -1.46 -30.97 0.98
N GLY A 713 -1.57 -30.47 -0.25
CA GLY A 713 -2.61 -29.50 -0.67
C GLY A 713 -2.40 -28.05 -0.21
N VAL A 714 -1.68 -27.82 0.89
CA VAL A 714 -1.50 -26.49 1.50
C VAL A 714 -0.61 -25.57 0.67
N GLU A 715 -1.06 -24.35 0.42
CA GLU A 715 -0.28 -23.27 -0.21
C GLU A 715 0.23 -22.27 0.85
N LEU A 716 1.52 -21.95 0.84
CA LEU A 716 2.13 -21.05 1.83
C LEU A 716 1.86 -19.57 1.56
N ILE A 717 1.50 -18.85 2.61
CA ILE A 717 1.28 -17.39 2.61
C ILE A 717 2.56 -16.75 3.16
N GLU A 718 3.52 -16.50 2.27
CA GLU A 718 4.90 -16.10 2.62
C GLU A 718 5.00 -14.75 3.35
N GLY A 719 4.03 -13.85 3.20
CA GLY A 719 3.99 -12.59 3.94
C GLY A 719 3.47 -12.70 5.37
N ARG A 720 2.85 -13.84 5.73
CA ARG A 720 2.39 -14.22 7.09
C ARG A 720 1.54 -13.14 7.80
N ALA A 721 0.86 -12.28 7.04
CA ALA A 721 0.04 -11.16 7.50
C ALA A 721 -1.40 -11.30 6.97
N LYS A 722 -2.37 -10.60 7.56
CA LYS A 722 -3.79 -10.66 7.16
C LYS A 722 -4.05 -9.97 5.82
N GLU A 723 -3.22 -8.97 5.54
CA GLU A 723 -3.19 -8.08 4.39
C GLU A 723 -2.44 -8.69 3.19
N ASP A 724 -1.69 -9.78 3.43
CA ASP A 724 -1.10 -10.60 2.38
C ASP A 724 -2.13 -11.55 1.74
N VAL A 725 -3.26 -11.80 2.40
CA VAL A 725 -4.29 -12.74 1.95
C VAL A 725 -5.18 -12.12 0.88
N ARG A 726 -5.26 -12.75 -0.30
CA ARG A 726 -6.17 -12.31 -1.38
C ARG A 726 -7.56 -12.93 -1.22
N TRP A 727 -8.36 -12.37 -0.31
CA TRP A 727 -9.71 -12.83 0.02
C TRP A 727 -10.59 -13.08 -1.23
N GLY A 728 -10.61 -12.18 -2.21
CA GLY A 728 -11.33 -12.40 -3.48
C GLY A 728 -10.87 -13.61 -4.30
N THR A 729 -9.60 -14.00 -4.20
CA THR A 729 -9.03 -15.22 -4.83
C THR A 729 -9.28 -16.48 -4.00
N LEU A 730 -9.53 -16.35 -2.69
CA LEU A 730 -10.04 -17.44 -1.86
C LEU A 730 -11.52 -17.74 -2.16
N GLN A 731 -12.32 -16.70 -2.40
CA GLN A 731 -13.74 -16.86 -2.75
C GLN A 731 -13.93 -17.40 -4.18
N ASN A 732 -13.18 -16.87 -5.14
CA ASN A 732 -13.17 -17.29 -6.54
C ASN A 732 -11.88 -18.08 -6.86
N GLU A 733 -11.87 -19.37 -6.51
CA GLU A 733 -10.78 -20.27 -6.88
C GLU A 733 -10.59 -20.33 -8.41
N THR A 734 -9.45 -19.83 -8.90
CA THR A 734 -9.12 -19.73 -10.33
C THR A 734 -9.15 -21.07 -11.06
N THR A 735 -9.62 -21.04 -12.30
CA THR A 735 -9.68 -22.17 -13.21
C THR A 735 -8.37 -22.38 -13.96
N LEU A 736 -8.24 -23.54 -14.62
CA LEU A 736 -7.15 -23.79 -15.57
C LEU A 736 -7.21 -22.88 -16.80
N LEU A 737 -8.38 -22.30 -17.13
CA LEU A 737 -8.54 -21.32 -18.20
C LEU A 737 -7.86 -20.00 -17.85
N ASP A 738 -7.97 -19.54 -16.60
CA ASP A 738 -7.34 -18.29 -16.14
C ASP A 738 -5.81 -18.40 -16.20
N SER A 739 -5.28 -19.55 -15.77
CA SER A 739 -3.84 -19.86 -15.84
C SER A 739 -3.32 -19.94 -17.28
N THR A 740 -4.06 -20.58 -18.19
CA THR A 740 -3.65 -20.68 -19.60
C THR A 740 -3.81 -19.36 -20.35
N ALA A 741 -4.85 -18.57 -20.06
CA ALA A 741 -5.03 -17.22 -20.58
C ALA A 741 -3.90 -16.29 -20.12
N PHE A 742 -3.50 -16.36 -18.84
CA PHE A 742 -2.35 -15.62 -18.31
C PHE A 742 -1.06 -15.95 -19.08
N TRP A 743 -0.73 -17.23 -19.27
CA TRP A 743 0.46 -17.61 -20.04
C TRP A 743 0.38 -17.22 -21.53
N LEU A 744 -0.80 -17.28 -22.15
CA LEU A 744 -1.02 -16.82 -23.53
C LEU A 744 -0.77 -15.30 -23.65
N VAL A 745 -1.32 -14.50 -22.73
CA VAL A 745 -1.07 -13.05 -22.66
C VAL A 745 0.43 -12.76 -22.52
N MET A 746 1.12 -13.49 -21.63
CA MET A 746 2.56 -13.36 -21.46
C MET A 746 3.34 -13.69 -22.75
N VAL A 747 2.96 -14.73 -23.51
CA VAL A 747 3.60 -15.06 -24.80
C VAL A 747 3.36 -13.96 -25.83
N VAL A 748 2.13 -13.46 -25.97
CA VAL A 748 1.78 -12.38 -26.90
C VAL A 748 2.56 -11.10 -26.60
N ILE A 749 2.69 -10.71 -25.33
CA ILE A 749 3.49 -9.54 -24.91
C ILE A 749 4.96 -9.70 -25.31
N ASN A 750 5.54 -10.90 -25.14
CA ASN A 750 6.93 -11.15 -25.52
C ASN A 750 7.13 -11.09 -27.05
N ILE A 751 6.17 -11.56 -27.85
CA ILE A 751 6.22 -11.47 -29.32
C ILE A 751 6.12 -10.00 -29.79
N LEU A 752 5.20 -9.23 -29.22
CA LEU A 752 5.04 -7.80 -29.53
C LEU A 752 6.28 -6.99 -29.10
N LEU A 753 6.84 -7.30 -27.92
CA LEU A 753 8.07 -6.68 -27.44
C LEU A 753 9.26 -7.04 -28.34
N ALA A 754 9.37 -8.30 -28.79
CA ALA A 754 10.39 -8.70 -29.76
C ALA A 754 10.30 -7.87 -31.06
N ALA A 755 9.11 -7.73 -31.64
CA ALA A 755 8.91 -6.95 -32.86
C ALA A 755 9.24 -5.45 -32.68
N GLY A 756 8.85 -4.85 -31.54
CA GLY A 756 9.25 -3.47 -31.22
C GLY A 756 10.77 -3.30 -31.05
N LEU A 757 11.42 -4.30 -30.44
CA LEU A 757 12.86 -4.29 -30.19
C LEU A 757 13.70 -4.60 -31.45
N THR A 758 13.21 -5.39 -32.41
CA THR A 758 13.90 -5.54 -33.71
C THR A 758 13.82 -4.25 -34.54
N ALA A 759 12.67 -3.56 -34.55
CA ALA A 759 12.54 -2.27 -35.22
C ALA A 759 13.47 -1.20 -34.61
N VAL A 760 13.57 -1.17 -33.27
CA VAL A 760 14.52 -0.31 -32.54
C VAL A 760 15.97 -0.65 -32.88
N ALA A 761 16.34 -1.94 -32.91
CA ALA A 761 17.69 -2.37 -33.27
C ALA A 761 18.03 -2.01 -34.73
N GLY A 762 17.07 -2.12 -35.65
CA GLY A 762 17.22 -1.67 -37.03
C GLY A 762 17.48 -0.16 -37.13
N LEU A 763 16.71 0.67 -36.42
CA LEU A 763 16.90 2.12 -36.42
C LEU A 763 18.24 2.53 -35.76
N ALA A 764 18.69 1.81 -34.73
CA ALA A 764 20.02 2.01 -34.11
C ALA A 764 21.19 1.63 -35.04
N LEU A 765 20.93 0.78 -36.03
CA LEU A 765 21.88 0.39 -37.07
C LEU A 765 21.67 1.15 -38.39
N GLY A 766 20.70 2.06 -38.48
CA GLY A 766 20.39 2.81 -39.70
C GLY A 766 21.51 3.72 -40.21
N ALA A 767 22.56 3.93 -39.41
CA ALA A 767 23.79 4.63 -39.79
C ALA A 767 24.91 3.70 -40.32
N THR A 768 24.71 2.38 -40.40
CA THR A 768 25.71 1.45 -40.95
C THR A 768 25.47 1.16 -42.44
N SER A 769 26.55 1.19 -43.22
CA SER A 769 26.54 0.94 -44.67
C SER A 769 25.88 -0.38 -45.07
N SER A 770 26.18 -1.45 -44.34
CA SER A 770 25.63 -2.78 -44.61
C SER A 770 24.10 -2.77 -44.49
N VAL A 771 23.54 -2.13 -43.47
CA VAL A 771 22.09 -2.09 -43.23
C VAL A 771 21.39 -1.13 -44.19
N GLU A 772 21.98 0.03 -44.48
CA GLU A 772 21.43 1.01 -45.42
C GLU A 772 21.24 0.43 -46.83
N HIS A 773 22.22 -0.35 -47.33
CA HIS A 773 22.15 -0.95 -48.66
C HIS A 773 20.98 -1.95 -48.80
N TYR A 774 20.68 -2.71 -47.74
CA TYR A 774 19.57 -3.68 -47.74
C TYR A 774 18.22 -3.06 -47.37
N LEU A 775 18.20 -1.99 -46.58
CA LEU A 775 17.01 -1.31 -46.09
C LEU A 775 17.01 0.16 -46.54
N PRO A 776 16.74 0.44 -47.83
CA PRO A 776 16.90 1.77 -48.43
C PRO A 776 15.97 2.86 -47.86
N PHE A 777 15.02 2.50 -46.99
CA PHE A 777 14.22 3.49 -46.24
C PHE A 777 15.01 4.21 -45.15
N PHE A 778 16.20 3.72 -44.75
CA PHE A 778 17.10 4.43 -43.83
C PHE A 778 17.97 5.48 -44.52
N ARG A 779 18.16 5.40 -45.84
CA ARG A 779 19.02 6.32 -46.60
C ARG A 779 18.78 7.83 -46.39
N PRO A 780 17.54 8.33 -46.18
CA PRO A 780 17.33 9.74 -45.85
C PRO A 780 18.02 10.20 -44.55
N LEU A 781 18.40 9.28 -43.65
CA LEU A 781 19.15 9.58 -42.43
C LEU A 781 20.67 9.65 -42.67
N SER A 782 21.22 8.83 -43.57
CA SER A 782 22.66 8.85 -43.91
C SER A 782 23.03 10.04 -44.81
N ASP A 783 22.20 10.34 -45.83
CA ASP A 783 22.41 11.44 -46.78
C ASP A 783 22.48 12.82 -46.07
N HIS A 784 21.92 12.94 -44.85
CA HIS A 784 21.99 14.15 -44.02
C HIS A 784 22.99 13.97 -42.86
N GLY A 785 24.28 14.23 -43.12
CA GLY A 785 25.37 14.20 -42.12
C GLY A 785 25.33 15.28 -41.01
N ASN A 786 24.13 15.70 -40.58
CA ASN A 786 23.89 16.70 -39.56
C ASN A 786 23.62 16.05 -38.19
N LEU A 787 23.80 16.81 -37.09
CA LEU A 787 23.46 16.39 -35.72
C LEU A 787 22.04 15.81 -35.56
N VAL A 788 21.11 16.16 -36.44
CA VAL A 788 19.73 15.61 -36.50
C VAL A 788 19.71 14.11 -36.82
N SER A 789 20.54 13.60 -37.74
CA SER A 789 20.60 12.16 -38.04
C SER A 789 21.31 11.38 -36.94
N GLY A 790 22.33 11.98 -36.33
CA GLY A 790 22.96 11.47 -35.10
C GLY A 790 21.93 11.28 -33.98
N LEU A 791 21.10 12.30 -33.70
CA LEU A 791 19.98 12.19 -32.74
C LEU A 791 18.95 11.14 -33.15
N ALA A 792 18.56 11.09 -34.42
CA ALA A 792 17.54 10.15 -34.91
C ALA A 792 17.97 8.68 -34.86
N THR A 793 19.26 8.40 -35.04
CA THR A 793 19.82 7.02 -35.01
C THR A 793 20.29 6.58 -33.62
N SER A 794 20.31 7.46 -32.62
CA SER A 794 20.76 7.11 -31.25
C SER A 794 19.70 7.39 -30.17
N LEU A 795 19.12 8.59 -30.13
CA LEU A 795 18.15 8.97 -29.09
C LEU A 795 16.78 8.32 -29.32
N ALA A 796 16.28 8.33 -30.56
CA ALA A 796 14.96 7.77 -30.86
C ALA A 796 14.89 6.24 -30.63
N PRO A 797 15.90 5.42 -31.00
CA PRO A 797 15.99 4.03 -30.56
C PRO A 797 15.98 3.84 -29.05
N ALA A 798 16.72 4.66 -28.28
CA ALA A 798 16.77 4.54 -26.83
C ALA A 798 15.44 4.92 -26.16
N ILE A 799 14.74 5.94 -26.66
CA ILE A 799 13.38 6.29 -26.22
C ILE A 799 12.38 5.21 -26.62
N GLY A 800 12.48 4.66 -27.84
CA GLY A 800 11.65 3.54 -28.29
C GLY A 800 11.81 2.29 -27.43
N ALA A 801 13.06 1.88 -27.16
CA ALA A 801 13.37 0.76 -26.27
C ALA A 801 12.75 0.95 -24.88
N THR A 802 12.96 2.11 -24.26
CA THR A 802 12.45 2.40 -22.92
C THR A 802 10.93 2.50 -22.88
N LEU A 803 10.29 3.06 -23.90
CA LEU A 803 8.83 3.11 -24.01
C LEU A 803 8.22 1.70 -24.17
N PHE A 804 8.67 0.92 -25.15
CA PHE A 804 8.14 -0.44 -25.38
C PHE A 804 8.34 -1.35 -24.17
N THR A 805 9.48 -1.23 -23.49
CA THR A 805 9.76 -2.03 -22.29
C THR A 805 8.94 -1.59 -21.08
N VAL A 806 8.78 -0.28 -20.82
CA VAL A 806 7.87 0.19 -19.76
C VAL A 806 6.44 -0.28 -20.03
N ILE A 807 5.94 -0.16 -21.26
CA ILE A 807 4.60 -0.67 -21.64
C ILE A 807 4.51 -2.18 -21.34
N ALA A 808 5.42 -2.99 -21.86
CA ALA A 808 5.42 -4.44 -21.62
C ALA A 808 5.46 -4.79 -20.12
N LEU A 809 6.32 -4.15 -19.34
CA LEU A 809 6.44 -4.38 -17.89
C LEU A 809 5.16 -3.97 -17.13
N THR A 810 4.47 -2.89 -17.53
CA THR A 810 3.18 -2.50 -16.92
C THR A 810 2.07 -3.51 -17.22
N ILE A 811 1.96 -4.01 -18.45
CA ILE A 811 0.96 -5.02 -18.81
C ILE A 811 1.26 -6.36 -18.09
N VAL A 812 2.54 -6.74 -17.97
CA VAL A 812 2.97 -7.93 -17.20
C VAL A 812 2.63 -7.81 -15.71
N LYS A 813 2.84 -6.63 -15.10
CA LYS A 813 2.46 -6.36 -13.71
C LYS A 813 0.94 -6.44 -13.51
N TRP A 814 0.16 -5.96 -14.46
CA TRP A 814 -1.31 -6.05 -14.44
C TRP A 814 -1.80 -7.50 -14.62
N ALA A 815 -1.29 -8.21 -15.63
CA ALA A 815 -1.62 -9.61 -15.89
C ALA A 815 -1.22 -10.54 -14.72
N ALA A 816 -0.14 -10.24 -13.99
CA ALA A 816 0.23 -10.98 -12.78
C ALA A 816 -0.88 -10.93 -11.70
N GLY A 817 -1.71 -9.89 -11.67
CA GLY A 817 -2.89 -9.81 -10.81
C GLY A 817 -3.96 -10.86 -11.11
N TRP A 818 -4.01 -11.39 -12.33
CA TRP A 818 -4.91 -12.48 -12.73
C TRP A 818 -4.40 -13.87 -12.32
N SER A 819 -3.15 -13.99 -11.86
CA SER A 819 -2.65 -15.28 -11.37
C SER A 819 -3.40 -15.71 -10.11
N GLY A 820 -3.74 -17.00 -10.01
CA GLY A 820 -4.43 -17.61 -8.87
C GLY A 820 -3.61 -17.75 -7.59
N VAL A 821 -2.52 -17.00 -7.45
CA VAL A 821 -1.66 -17.04 -6.26
C VAL A 821 -2.39 -16.39 -5.09
N VAL A 822 -2.57 -17.14 -4.00
CA VAL A 822 -3.34 -16.74 -2.81
C VAL A 822 -2.74 -15.55 -2.05
N SER A 823 -1.41 -15.35 -2.12
CA SER A 823 -0.70 -14.29 -1.42
C SER A 823 -0.34 -13.11 -2.33
N VAL A 824 -0.49 -11.87 -1.83
CA VAL A 824 -0.09 -10.64 -2.54
C VAL A 824 1.43 -10.59 -2.70
N SER A 825 2.18 -11.01 -1.68
CA SER A 825 3.63 -11.22 -1.69
C SER A 825 4.03 -12.25 -2.76
N GLY A 826 3.25 -13.32 -2.93
CA GLY A 826 3.42 -14.30 -4.00
C GLY A 826 3.22 -13.71 -5.40
N VAL A 827 2.16 -12.92 -5.60
CA VAL A 827 1.91 -12.18 -6.86
C VAL A 827 3.04 -11.20 -7.15
N ARG A 828 3.49 -10.41 -6.17
CA ARG A 828 4.64 -9.50 -6.30
C ARG A 828 5.91 -10.26 -6.68
N MET A 829 6.18 -11.39 -6.04
CA MET A 829 7.34 -12.23 -6.36
C MET A 829 7.24 -12.82 -7.77
N LEU A 830 6.05 -13.25 -8.23
CA LEU A 830 5.82 -13.70 -9.60
C LEU A 830 6.05 -12.58 -10.62
N ALA A 831 5.51 -11.39 -10.36
CA ALA A 831 5.71 -10.22 -11.23
C ALA A 831 7.20 -9.87 -11.37
N VAL A 832 7.96 -9.82 -10.27
CA VAL A 832 9.42 -9.55 -10.34
C VAL A 832 10.20 -10.67 -11.03
N LYS A 833 9.83 -11.95 -10.83
CA LYS A 833 10.42 -13.08 -11.58
C LYS A 833 10.24 -12.90 -13.09
N LEU A 834 9.04 -12.55 -13.54
CA LEU A 834 8.71 -12.38 -14.95
C LEU A 834 9.40 -11.14 -15.53
N MET A 835 9.39 -10.01 -14.82
CA MET A 835 10.12 -8.80 -15.23
C MET A 835 11.64 -9.04 -15.31
N PHE A 836 12.23 -9.83 -14.41
CA PHE A 836 13.63 -10.26 -14.51
C PHE A 836 13.89 -11.01 -15.82
N TYR A 837 13.06 -12.01 -16.16
CA TYR A 837 13.26 -12.80 -17.38
C TYR A 837 13.03 -11.98 -18.65
N ILE A 838 12.06 -11.06 -18.65
CA ILE A 838 11.82 -10.16 -19.79
C ILE A 838 13.00 -9.20 -19.99
N ILE A 839 13.51 -8.58 -18.92
CA ILE A 839 14.66 -7.65 -19.02
C ILE A 839 15.94 -8.39 -19.46
N THR A 840 16.20 -9.57 -18.91
CA THR A 840 17.41 -10.34 -19.25
C THR A 840 17.36 -10.95 -20.64
N VAL A 841 16.26 -11.60 -21.02
CA VAL A 841 16.14 -12.34 -22.29
C VAL A 841 15.69 -11.44 -23.43
N MET A 842 14.65 -10.62 -23.25
CA MET A 842 14.10 -9.81 -24.34
C MET A 842 14.82 -8.47 -24.49
N VAL A 843 14.99 -7.73 -23.38
CA VAL A 843 15.51 -6.35 -23.44
C VAL A 843 17.02 -6.29 -23.66
N ALA A 844 17.77 -7.25 -23.13
CA ALA A 844 19.21 -7.35 -23.33
C ALA A 844 19.59 -8.42 -24.38
N ALA A 845 19.40 -9.71 -24.09
CA ALA A 845 19.92 -10.75 -24.98
C ALA A 845 19.35 -10.68 -26.41
N PHE A 846 18.03 -10.53 -26.55
CA PHE A 846 17.38 -10.46 -27.87
C PHE A 846 17.64 -9.14 -28.62
N THR A 847 17.78 -7.98 -27.97
CA THR A 847 18.20 -6.75 -28.69
C THR A 847 19.61 -6.88 -29.25
N ILE A 848 20.53 -7.46 -28.47
CA ILE A 848 21.92 -7.67 -28.86
C ILE A 848 22.01 -8.68 -30.00
N THR A 849 21.30 -9.81 -29.93
CA THR A 849 21.31 -10.80 -31.03
C THR A 849 20.58 -10.31 -32.28
N ALA A 850 19.43 -9.64 -32.15
CA ALA A 850 18.74 -9.05 -33.30
C ALA A 850 19.60 -8.00 -34.01
N GLY A 851 20.24 -7.10 -33.26
CA GLY A 851 21.18 -6.13 -33.83
C GLY A 851 22.41 -6.79 -34.46
N ALA A 852 23.01 -7.79 -33.81
CA ALA A 852 24.14 -8.54 -34.34
C ALA A 852 23.81 -9.29 -35.65
N LEU A 853 22.59 -9.83 -35.77
CA LEU A 853 22.10 -10.48 -36.99
C LEU A 853 21.81 -9.47 -38.11
N LEU A 854 21.18 -8.32 -37.79
CA LEU A 854 20.91 -7.24 -38.76
C LEU A 854 22.23 -6.64 -39.30
N PHE A 855 23.23 -6.43 -38.44
CA PHE A 855 24.56 -5.97 -38.86
C PHE A 855 25.25 -6.95 -39.82
N ALA A 856 24.99 -8.25 -39.68
CA ALA A 856 25.61 -9.32 -40.45
C ALA A 856 24.87 -9.70 -41.76
N LEU A 857 23.82 -8.96 -42.17
CA LEU A 857 23.03 -9.26 -43.38
C LEU A 857 23.89 -9.43 -44.65
N GLU A 858 24.94 -8.63 -44.81
CA GLU A 858 25.87 -8.75 -45.94
C GLU A 858 26.63 -10.09 -45.93
N ALA A 859 27.10 -10.52 -44.77
CA ALA A 859 27.81 -11.80 -44.60
C ALA A 859 26.88 -13.00 -44.80
N PHE A 860 25.60 -12.90 -44.40
CA PHE A 860 24.60 -13.92 -44.72
C PHE A 860 24.31 -14.03 -46.23
N ARG A 861 24.38 -12.92 -46.98
CA ARG A 861 24.21 -12.93 -48.45
C ARG A 861 25.44 -13.43 -49.20
N LEU A 862 26.64 -13.17 -48.68
CA LEU A 862 27.91 -13.57 -49.30
C LEU A 862 28.44 -14.93 -48.81
N GLU A 863 27.82 -15.51 -47.78
CA GLU A 863 28.21 -16.75 -47.08
C GLU A 863 29.63 -16.77 -46.47
N VAL A 864 30.31 -15.63 -46.40
CA VAL A 864 31.68 -15.48 -45.88
C VAL A 864 31.69 -14.91 -44.45
N ASP A 865 32.48 -15.52 -43.56
CA ASP A 865 32.80 -15.04 -42.19
C ASP A 865 31.60 -14.68 -41.27
N ILE A 866 30.41 -15.26 -41.52
CA ILE A 866 29.15 -15.02 -40.80
C ILE A 866 29.31 -14.94 -39.27
N ALA A 867 29.96 -15.92 -38.63
CA ALA A 867 30.10 -15.95 -37.17
C ALA A 867 30.92 -14.75 -36.62
N LYS A 868 31.89 -14.29 -37.40
CA LYS A 868 32.84 -13.21 -37.06
C LYS A 868 32.21 -11.84 -37.30
N THR A 869 31.37 -11.68 -38.33
CA THR A 869 30.59 -10.44 -38.54
C THR A 869 29.46 -10.30 -37.53
N VAL A 870 28.76 -11.38 -37.17
CA VAL A 870 27.79 -11.38 -36.05
C VAL A 870 28.47 -11.01 -34.72
N ALA A 871 29.63 -11.59 -34.40
CA ALA A 871 30.38 -11.20 -33.19
C ALA A 871 30.84 -9.73 -33.21
N THR A 872 31.15 -9.19 -34.39
CA THR A 872 31.51 -7.77 -34.59
C THR A 872 30.29 -6.86 -34.38
N GLY A 873 29.12 -7.23 -34.90
CA GLY A 873 27.84 -6.53 -34.67
C GLY A 873 27.41 -6.56 -33.20
N CYS A 874 27.69 -7.65 -32.48
CA CYS A 874 27.46 -7.73 -31.04
C CYS A 874 28.26 -6.68 -30.25
N VAL A 875 29.49 -6.34 -30.68
CA VAL A 875 30.25 -5.25 -30.06
C VAL A 875 29.78 -3.88 -30.55
N TYR A 876 29.38 -3.74 -31.82
CA TYR A 876 28.75 -2.51 -32.33
C TYR A 876 27.55 -2.09 -31.46
N MET A 877 26.67 -3.04 -31.12
CA MET A 877 25.48 -2.81 -30.28
C MET A 877 25.78 -2.35 -28.84
N SER A 878 27.03 -2.46 -28.36
CA SER A 878 27.40 -1.93 -27.03
C SER A 878 27.31 -0.40 -26.94
N ALA A 879 27.49 0.31 -28.05
CA ALA A 879 27.30 1.77 -28.11
C ALA A 879 25.82 2.16 -27.95
N PHE A 880 24.90 1.42 -28.59
CA PHE A 880 23.47 1.58 -28.37
C PHE A 880 23.07 1.25 -26.93
N ALA A 881 23.60 0.15 -26.36
CA ALA A 881 23.35 -0.22 -24.98
C ALA A 881 23.81 0.87 -23.99
N PHE A 882 24.92 1.57 -24.26
CA PHE A 882 25.39 2.72 -23.48
C PHE A 882 24.44 3.92 -23.54
N VAL A 883 23.95 4.30 -24.73
CA VAL A 883 22.94 5.37 -24.88
C VAL A 883 21.64 5.03 -24.15
N LEU A 884 21.16 3.78 -24.29
CA LEU A 884 19.99 3.27 -23.57
C LEU A 884 20.20 3.36 -22.05
N VAL A 885 21.33 2.87 -21.53
CA VAL A 885 21.65 2.93 -20.10
C VAL A 885 21.72 4.36 -19.59
N ILE A 886 22.37 5.30 -20.29
CA ILE A 886 22.43 6.71 -19.85
C ILE A 886 21.05 7.36 -19.82
N ASN A 887 20.24 7.14 -20.85
CA ASN A 887 18.88 7.68 -20.92
C ASN A 887 18.03 7.20 -19.72
N VAL A 888 18.10 5.90 -19.39
CA VAL A 888 17.45 5.35 -18.18
C VAL A 888 18.10 5.89 -16.89
N ALA A 889 19.42 5.99 -16.82
CA ALA A 889 20.17 6.39 -15.63
C ALA A 889 19.72 7.73 -15.04
N VAL A 890 19.41 8.70 -15.90
CA VAL A 890 19.05 10.06 -15.45
C VAL A 890 17.53 10.24 -15.36
N LEU A 891 16.75 9.72 -16.33
CA LEU A 891 15.30 9.90 -16.34
C LEU A 891 14.58 9.03 -15.30
N PHE A 892 14.89 7.74 -15.23
CA PHE A 892 14.09 6.79 -14.43
C PHE A 892 14.10 7.11 -12.92
N PRO A 893 15.25 7.34 -12.26
CA PRO A 893 15.26 7.70 -10.83
C PRO A 893 14.59 9.04 -10.53
N GLY A 894 14.62 9.98 -11.48
CA GLY A 894 13.94 11.28 -11.36
C GLY A 894 12.42 11.14 -11.42
N ILE A 895 11.91 10.38 -12.40
CA ILE A 895 10.48 10.08 -12.54
C ILE A 895 9.97 9.28 -11.33
N MET A 896 10.78 8.34 -10.82
CA MET A 896 10.51 7.54 -9.62
C MET A 896 10.38 8.39 -8.34
N LEU A 897 11.16 9.46 -8.20
CA LEU A 897 11.03 10.44 -7.12
C LEU A 897 9.85 11.39 -7.31
N LEU A 898 9.67 11.92 -8.53
CA LEU A 898 8.61 12.89 -8.84
C LEU A 898 7.20 12.29 -8.73
N GLN A 899 7.03 11.03 -9.16
CA GLN A 899 5.76 10.30 -9.18
C GLN A 899 4.62 11.08 -9.87
N PRO A 900 4.82 11.59 -11.10
CA PRO A 900 3.91 12.58 -11.70
C PRO A 900 2.45 12.12 -11.79
N VAL A 901 2.21 10.85 -12.12
CA VAL A 901 0.84 10.27 -12.17
C VAL A 901 0.20 10.26 -10.78
N ARG A 902 0.93 9.86 -9.73
CA ARG A 902 0.41 9.86 -8.36
C ARG A 902 0.18 11.27 -7.86
N LEU A 903 1.13 12.19 -8.08
CA LEU A 903 0.99 13.60 -7.72
C LEU A 903 -0.26 14.21 -8.38
N TRP A 904 -0.49 13.94 -9.67
CA TRP A 904 -1.68 14.41 -10.38
C TRP A 904 -2.97 13.82 -9.79
N CYS A 905 -3.04 12.49 -9.64
CA CYS A 905 -4.25 11.84 -9.11
C CYS A 905 -4.57 12.26 -7.68
N VAL A 906 -3.58 12.40 -6.80
CA VAL A 906 -3.78 12.84 -5.41
C VAL A 906 -4.20 14.32 -5.34
N LEU A 907 -3.62 15.19 -6.17
CA LEU A 907 -4.05 16.59 -6.24
C LEU A 907 -5.46 16.73 -6.80
N HIS A 908 -5.91 15.84 -7.68
CA HIS A 908 -7.28 15.83 -8.20
C HIS A 908 -8.26 15.29 -7.15
N SER A 909 -7.97 14.14 -6.54
CA SER A 909 -8.85 13.54 -5.53
C SER A 909 -8.91 14.34 -4.22
N GLU A 910 -7.88 15.12 -3.87
CA GLU A 910 -7.97 16.11 -2.78
C GLU A 910 -8.87 17.31 -3.15
N GLN A 911 -8.95 17.70 -4.42
CA GLN A 911 -9.85 18.77 -4.89
C GLN A 911 -11.31 18.31 -4.97
N ASP A 912 -11.54 17.03 -5.29
CA ASP A 912 -12.88 16.44 -5.40
C ASP A 912 -13.44 15.93 -4.06
N ALA A 913 -12.57 15.73 -3.05
CA ALA A 913 -12.97 15.23 -1.73
C ALA A 913 -13.78 16.25 -0.93
N VAL A 914 -15.02 15.88 -0.58
CA VAL A 914 -15.91 16.65 0.29
C VAL A 914 -15.76 16.25 1.75
N THR A 915 -15.63 14.95 2.05
CA THR A 915 -15.61 14.43 3.42
C THR A 915 -14.18 14.29 3.97
N PRO A 916 -13.97 14.34 5.31
CA PRO A 916 -12.67 14.06 5.91
C PRO A 916 -12.12 12.69 5.52
N ARG A 917 -13.00 11.67 5.42
CA ARG A 917 -12.66 10.31 5.00
C ARG A 917 -12.19 10.24 3.55
N GLN A 918 -12.92 10.88 2.62
CA GLN A 918 -12.51 10.98 1.22
C GLN A 918 -11.13 11.65 1.09
N ARG A 919 -10.88 12.72 1.86
CA ARG A 919 -9.58 13.42 1.85
C ARG A 919 -8.45 12.58 2.46
N PHE A 920 -8.73 11.79 3.50
CA PHE A 920 -7.78 10.81 4.03
C PHE A 920 -7.45 9.72 3.00
N ARG A 921 -8.47 9.14 2.35
CA ARG A 921 -8.32 8.16 1.27
C ARG A 921 -7.51 8.71 0.08
N ALA A 922 -7.71 9.98 -0.28
CA ALA A 922 -6.94 10.66 -1.33
C ALA A 922 -5.44 10.75 -1.00
N VAL A 923 -5.08 11.02 0.25
CA VAL A 923 -3.67 11.20 0.69
C VAL A 923 -3.01 9.88 1.13
N TYR A 924 -3.79 8.81 1.36
CA TYR A 924 -3.36 7.55 1.98
C TYR A 924 -2.05 6.96 1.39
N PRO A 925 -1.10 6.48 2.22
CA PRO A 925 0.16 5.92 1.74
C PRO A 925 -0.05 4.54 1.12
N THR A 926 -0.03 4.51 -0.22
CA THR A 926 0.21 3.29 -1.01
C THR A 926 1.43 2.52 -0.50
N THR A 927 1.46 1.19 -0.65
CA THR A 927 2.70 0.42 -0.47
C THR A 927 3.75 0.84 -1.48
N TYR A 928 5.03 0.72 -1.11
CA TYR A 928 6.10 0.66 -2.10
C TYR A 928 5.95 -0.60 -2.97
N ASP A 929 6.57 -0.56 -4.14
CA ASP A 929 6.71 -1.72 -5.03
C ASP A 929 8.19 -1.85 -5.42
N ALA A 930 8.87 -2.80 -4.78
CA ALA A 930 10.26 -3.12 -5.04
C ALA A 930 10.58 -3.50 -6.49
N SER A 931 9.58 -3.86 -7.31
CA SER A 931 9.80 -4.22 -8.71
C SER A 931 10.45 -3.11 -9.53
N TYR A 932 10.14 -1.83 -9.26
CA TYR A 932 10.72 -0.70 -9.98
C TYR A 932 12.23 -0.57 -9.73
N ALA A 933 12.66 -0.60 -8.47
CA ALA A 933 14.10 -0.61 -8.14
C ALA A 933 14.79 -1.90 -8.61
N ALA A 934 14.11 -3.05 -8.50
CA ALA A 934 14.63 -4.32 -9.00
C ALA A 934 14.82 -4.30 -10.53
N SER A 935 13.90 -3.71 -11.31
CA SER A 935 14.04 -3.63 -12.77
C SER A 935 15.26 -2.80 -13.19
N ALA A 936 15.49 -1.65 -12.55
CA ALA A 936 16.67 -0.82 -12.80
C ALA A 936 17.97 -1.54 -12.37
N CYS A 937 17.93 -2.24 -11.23
CA CYS A 937 19.05 -3.06 -10.75
C CYS A 937 19.41 -4.18 -11.74
N VAL A 938 18.42 -4.91 -12.23
CA VAL A 938 18.60 -6.00 -13.21
C VAL A 938 19.12 -5.45 -14.54
N LEU A 939 18.48 -4.40 -15.09
CA LEU A 939 18.92 -3.76 -16.33
C LEU A 939 20.40 -3.32 -16.24
N SER A 940 20.77 -2.68 -15.13
CA SER A 940 22.14 -2.25 -14.87
C SER A 940 23.11 -3.43 -14.75
N MET A 941 22.77 -4.47 -13.99
CA MET A 941 23.63 -5.63 -13.79
C MET A 941 23.83 -6.45 -15.06
N VAL A 942 22.81 -6.55 -15.93
CA VAL A 942 22.90 -7.26 -17.21
C VAL A 942 23.80 -6.53 -18.20
N PHE A 943 23.61 -5.23 -18.40
CA PHE A 943 24.48 -4.48 -19.31
C PHE A 943 25.90 -4.32 -18.77
N ALA A 944 26.07 -4.18 -17.46
CA ALA A 944 27.39 -4.15 -16.84
C ALA A 944 28.10 -5.52 -16.95
N SER A 945 27.42 -6.66 -16.75
CA SER A 945 28.06 -7.97 -16.95
C SER A 945 28.32 -8.25 -18.44
N ALA A 946 27.43 -7.85 -19.35
CA ALA A 946 27.65 -7.99 -20.79
C ALA A 946 28.88 -7.21 -21.27
N PHE A 947 28.96 -5.91 -20.95
CA PHE A 947 29.79 -4.98 -21.71
C PHE A 947 30.89 -4.25 -20.92
N SER A 948 30.98 -4.37 -19.59
CA SER A 948 31.96 -3.59 -18.77
C SER A 948 33.43 -3.74 -19.17
N LEU A 949 33.80 -4.85 -19.82
CA LEU A 949 35.13 -5.02 -20.42
C LEU A 949 35.13 -4.73 -21.92
N ILE A 950 34.14 -5.24 -22.65
CA ILE A 950 34.02 -5.10 -24.11
C ILE A 950 33.96 -3.62 -24.54
N PHE A 951 33.25 -2.79 -23.76
CA PHE A 951 33.10 -1.35 -23.96
C PHE A 951 33.08 -0.62 -22.58
N PRO A 952 34.26 -0.28 -22.03
CA PRO A 952 34.40 0.17 -20.64
C PRO A 952 33.57 1.40 -20.21
N LEU A 953 33.17 2.27 -21.15
CA LEU A 953 32.35 3.45 -20.87
C LEU A 953 30.96 3.12 -20.30
N ILE A 954 30.44 1.90 -20.51
CA ILE A 954 29.15 1.47 -19.94
C ILE A 954 29.22 1.28 -18.41
N GLY A 955 30.41 1.09 -17.84
CA GLY A 955 30.62 1.00 -16.40
C GLY A 955 30.14 2.25 -15.66
N PRO A 956 30.75 3.43 -15.88
CA PRO A 956 30.30 4.69 -15.30
C PRO A 956 28.79 4.96 -15.47
N ALA A 957 28.23 4.69 -16.65
CA ALA A 957 26.79 4.86 -16.91
C ALA A 957 25.92 3.96 -16.01
N THR A 958 26.30 2.69 -15.84
CA THR A 958 25.61 1.75 -14.95
C THR A 958 25.82 2.06 -13.46
N VAL A 959 26.99 2.60 -13.06
CA VAL A 959 27.21 3.13 -11.71
C VAL A 959 26.27 4.31 -11.41
N ILE A 960 26.12 5.25 -12.34
CA ILE A 960 25.22 6.41 -12.18
C ILE A 960 23.76 5.94 -12.03
N LEU A 961 23.30 5.01 -12.88
CA LEU A 961 21.97 4.40 -12.77
C LEU A 961 21.73 3.79 -11.38
N LEU A 962 22.64 2.95 -10.89
CA LEU A 962 22.50 2.31 -9.58
C LEU A 962 22.58 3.32 -8.42
N PHE A 963 23.47 4.30 -8.49
CA PHE A 963 23.63 5.32 -7.45
C PHE A 963 22.37 6.19 -7.31
N LEU A 964 21.88 6.74 -8.43
CA LEU A 964 20.67 7.57 -8.44
C LEU A 964 19.42 6.76 -8.06
N THR A 965 19.32 5.50 -8.50
CA THR A 965 18.24 4.57 -8.08
C THR A 965 18.29 4.30 -6.57
N LEU A 966 19.48 4.10 -5.99
CA LEU A 966 19.65 3.86 -4.55
C LEU A 966 19.25 5.09 -3.73
N VAL A 967 19.67 6.29 -4.13
CA VAL A 967 19.26 7.57 -3.50
C VAL A 967 17.74 7.73 -3.57
N ALA A 968 17.13 7.51 -4.74
CA ALA A 968 15.69 7.58 -4.93
C ALA A 968 14.95 6.58 -4.03
N HIS A 969 15.33 5.31 -4.08
CA HIS A 969 14.73 4.23 -3.29
C HIS A 969 14.83 4.47 -1.78
N ARG A 970 16.01 4.88 -1.27
CA ARG A 970 16.26 5.20 0.15
C ARG A 970 15.38 6.35 0.66
N TYR A 971 15.12 7.35 -0.18
CA TYR A 971 14.16 8.42 0.15
C TYR A 971 12.72 7.88 0.21
N LEU A 972 12.32 7.10 -0.79
CA LEU A 972 10.95 6.66 -1.00
C LEU A 972 10.45 5.66 0.07
N VAL A 973 11.24 4.62 0.36
CA VAL A 973 10.99 3.69 1.48
C VAL A 973 11.09 4.39 2.83
N GLY A 974 11.89 5.46 2.90
CA GLY A 974 12.11 6.22 4.12
C GLY A 974 10.94 7.11 4.53
N TYR A 975 10.36 7.84 3.57
CA TYR A 975 9.47 8.97 3.85
C TYR A 975 8.11 8.93 3.12
N VAL A 976 8.01 8.24 1.98
CA VAL A 976 6.86 8.36 1.05
C VAL A 976 5.90 7.18 1.10
N TYR A 977 6.42 5.96 1.19
CA TYR A 977 5.61 4.74 1.10
C TYR A 977 5.60 3.97 2.42
N ALA A 978 4.42 3.58 2.89
CA ALA A 978 4.33 2.72 4.07
C ALA A 978 4.77 1.27 3.73
N ARG A 979 5.20 0.51 4.73
CA ARG A 979 5.84 -0.82 4.59
C ARG A 979 4.80 -1.95 4.46
N THR A 980 3.71 -1.69 3.74
CA THR A 980 2.40 -1.97 4.33
C THR A 980 1.83 -3.39 4.19
N LEU A 981 2.12 -4.20 3.17
CA LEU A 981 1.30 -5.42 2.95
C LEU A 981 1.86 -6.76 3.48
N SER A 982 3.17 -6.89 3.67
CA SER A 982 3.79 -8.18 4.02
C SER A 982 5.28 -8.04 4.33
N GLU A 983 5.80 -8.79 5.31
CA GLU A 983 7.23 -9.08 5.42
C GLU A 983 7.49 -10.55 5.08
N THR A 984 8.33 -10.82 4.08
CA THR A 984 8.69 -12.19 3.68
C THR A 984 10.01 -12.67 4.29
N GLY A 985 10.76 -11.82 5.00
CA GLY A 985 12.06 -12.16 5.56
C GLY A 985 13.14 -12.33 4.49
N GLY A 986 13.20 -11.41 3.52
CA GLY A 986 14.22 -11.34 2.48
C GLY A 986 14.06 -12.33 1.31
N LEU A 987 12.87 -12.91 1.09
CA LEU A 987 12.67 -13.98 0.10
C LEU A 987 13.03 -13.54 -1.33
N LEU A 988 12.51 -12.38 -1.72
CA LEU A 988 12.71 -11.80 -3.05
C LEU A 988 14.19 -11.45 -3.30
N GLN A 989 14.85 -10.99 -2.25
CA GLN A 989 16.22 -10.48 -2.23
C GLN A 989 17.22 -11.65 -2.34
N ILE A 990 16.96 -12.76 -1.66
CA ILE A 990 17.72 -14.02 -1.81
C ILE A 990 17.57 -14.58 -3.23
N TRP A 991 16.33 -14.61 -3.77
CA TRP A 991 16.08 -15.05 -5.14
C TRP A 991 16.79 -14.15 -6.18
N LEU A 992 16.70 -12.84 -5.99
CA LEU A 992 17.35 -11.85 -6.85
C LEU A 992 18.87 -11.98 -6.81
N LEU A 993 19.51 -12.06 -5.64
CA LEU A 993 20.96 -12.24 -5.55
C LEU A 993 21.44 -13.55 -6.19
N LYS A 994 20.69 -14.66 -6.04
CA LYS A 994 20.97 -15.91 -6.76
C LYS A 994 20.97 -15.68 -8.28
N ARG A 995 19.97 -14.98 -8.79
CA ARG A 995 19.79 -14.70 -10.22
C ARG A 995 20.82 -13.70 -10.77
N LEU A 996 21.18 -12.67 -10.00
CA LEU A 996 22.31 -11.78 -10.30
C LEU A 996 23.65 -12.53 -10.29
N GLY A 997 23.81 -13.50 -9.38
CA GLY A 997 24.94 -14.44 -9.38
C GLY A 997 25.05 -15.23 -10.69
N THR A 998 23.93 -15.73 -11.22
CA THR A 998 23.94 -16.41 -12.54
C THR A 998 24.23 -15.46 -13.71
N LEU A 999 23.92 -14.15 -13.59
CA LEU A 999 24.25 -13.14 -14.62
C LEU A 999 25.74 -12.75 -14.66
N LEU A 1000 26.54 -13.10 -13.63
CA LEU A 1000 27.99 -12.95 -13.67
C LEU A 1000 28.63 -13.76 -14.81
N ALA A 1001 28.03 -14.91 -15.15
CA ALA A 1001 28.54 -15.80 -16.20
C ALA A 1001 28.38 -15.22 -17.61
N LEU A 1002 27.51 -14.22 -17.81
CA LEU A 1002 27.28 -13.58 -19.11
C LEU A 1002 28.55 -12.86 -19.60
N GLN A 1003 29.36 -12.31 -18.68
CA GLN A 1003 30.61 -11.61 -18.97
C GLN A 1003 31.66 -12.50 -19.67
N PRO A 1004 32.11 -13.64 -19.09
CA PRO A 1004 33.03 -14.55 -19.78
C PRO A 1004 32.35 -15.31 -20.92
N LEU A 1005 31.03 -15.57 -20.88
CA LEU A 1005 30.31 -16.21 -21.99
C LEU A 1005 30.35 -15.36 -23.26
N LEU A 1006 30.01 -14.06 -23.16
CA LEU A 1006 29.94 -13.17 -24.33
C LEU A 1006 31.32 -12.92 -24.91
N LEU A 1007 32.31 -12.65 -24.05
CA LEU A 1007 33.72 -12.53 -24.46
C LEU A 1007 34.24 -13.83 -25.08
N GLY A 1008 33.94 -14.99 -24.49
CA GLY A 1008 34.35 -16.30 -24.96
C GLY A 1008 33.81 -16.61 -26.36
N LEU A 1009 32.52 -16.32 -26.63
CA LEU A 1009 31.90 -16.46 -27.95
C LEU A 1009 32.54 -15.53 -29.00
N ILE A 1010 32.86 -14.29 -28.62
CA ILE A 1010 33.54 -13.33 -29.52
C ILE A 1010 34.94 -13.85 -29.90
N LEU A 1011 35.73 -14.37 -28.95
CA LEU A 1011 37.05 -14.95 -29.25
C LEU A 1011 36.93 -16.25 -30.08
N LEU A 1012 35.94 -17.11 -29.78
CA LEU A 1012 35.67 -18.34 -30.52
C LEU A 1012 35.38 -18.07 -32.00
N SER A 1013 34.57 -17.02 -32.30
CA SER A 1013 34.26 -16.60 -33.67
C SER A 1013 35.50 -16.23 -34.51
N ARG A 1014 36.58 -15.81 -33.84
CA ARG A 1014 37.86 -15.38 -34.43
C ARG A 1014 38.95 -16.47 -34.30
N ARG A 1015 38.53 -17.74 -34.20
CA ARG A 1015 39.38 -18.95 -34.17
C ARG A 1015 40.35 -19.05 -32.98
N LEU A 1016 40.14 -18.27 -31.92
CA LEU A 1016 40.90 -18.36 -30.66
C LEU A 1016 40.28 -19.41 -29.73
N TRP A 1017 40.36 -20.67 -30.15
CA TRP A 1017 39.69 -21.81 -29.52
C TRP A 1017 40.05 -22.03 -28.05
N ILE A 1018 41.32 -21.80 -27.68
CA ILE A 1018 41.82 -22.04 -26.32
C ILE A 1018 41.30 -20.95 -25.38
N GLU A 1019 41.52 -19.69 -25.75
CA GLU A 1019 41.11 -18.51 -24.98
C GLU A 1019 39.59 -18.42 -24.84
N GLY A 1020 38.84 -18.64 -25.92
CA GLY A 1020 37.38 -18.68 -25.92
C GLY A 1020 36.81 -19.87 -25.15
N GLY A 1021 37.42 -21.06 -25.30
CA GLY A 1021 37.00 -22.28 -24.60
C GLY A 1021 37.18 -22.21 -23.08
N ILE A 1022 38.29 -21.63 -22.60
CA ILE A 1022 38.54 -21.39 -21.17
C ILE A 1022 37.47 -20.46 -20.58
N LEU A 1023 37.17 -19.35 -21.25
CA LEU A 1023 36.15 -18.40 -20.79
C LEU A 1023 34.75 -19.02 -20.76
N LEU A 1024 34.37 -19.78 -21.79
CA LEU A 1024 33.08 -20.49 -21.83
C LEU A 1024 32.99 -21.56 -20.72
N GLY A 1025 34.07 -22.31 -20.47
CA GLY A 1025 34.14 -23.25 -19.35
C GLY A 1025 33.97 -22.56 -17.98
N ILE A 1026 34.62 -21.42 -17.78
CA ILE A 1026 34.48 -20.62 -16.56
C ILE A 1026 33.05 -20.07 -16.41
N ALA A 1027 32.39 -19.65 -17.49
CA ALA A 1027 30.99 -19.25 -17.45
C ALA A 1027 30.08 -20.38 -16.91
N LEU A 1028 30.25 -21.60 -17.41
CA LEU A 1028 29.51 -22.78 -16.94
C LEU A 1028 29.82 -23.11 -15.47
N VAL A 1029 31.09 -23.00 -15.04
CA VAL A 1029 31.48 -23.18 -13.63
C VAL A 1029 30.84 -22.11 -12.72
N VAL A 1030 30.74 -20.85 -13.17
CA VAL A 1030 30.06 -19.79 -12.40
C VAL A 1030 28.56 -20.08 -12.25
N VAL A 1031 27.87 -20.49 -13.32
CA VAL A 1031 26.44 -20.88 -13.21
C VAL A 1031 26.28 -22.09 -12.29
N GLY A 1032 27.07 -23.14 -12.49
CA GLY A 1032 27.00 -24.37 -11.70
C GLY A 1032 27.29 -24.15 -10.22
N THR A 1033 28.34 -23.40 -9.89
CA THR A 1033 28.67 -23.06 -8.48
C THR A 1033 27.59 -22.20 -7.83
N VAL A 1034 27.05 -21.18 -8.51
CA VAL A 1034 25.94 -20.38 -7.96
C VAL A 1034 24.69 -21.23 -7.76
N GLU A 1035 24.25 -22.00 -8.77
CA GLU A 1035 23.03 -22.81 -8.66
C GLU A 1035 23.15 -23.88 -7.57
N VAL A 1036 24.23 -24.68 -7.55
CA VAL A 1036 24.44 -25.74 -6.56
C VAL A 1036 24.65 -25.17 -5.15
N TYR A 1037 25.47 -24.13 -4.98
CA TYR A 1037 25.72 -23.54 -3.65
C TYR A 1037 24.46 -22.90 -3.07
N THR A 1038 23.71 -22.15 -3.88
CA THR A 1038 22.46 -21.54 -3.42
C THR A 1038 21.39 -22.59 -3.15
N MET A 1039 21.26 -23.62 -3.99
CA MET A 1039 20.36 -24.75 -3.76
C MET A 1039 20.69 -25.46 -2.45
N TYR A 1040 21.97 -25.73 -2.16
CA TYR A 1040 22.41 -26.32 -0.91
C TYR A 1040 22.11 -25.42 0.30
N LYS A 1041 22.46 -24.13 0.23
CA LYS A 1041 22.32 -23.18 1.36
C LYS A 1041 20.86 -22.83 1.69
N THR A 1042 20.00 -22.75 0.67
CA THR A 1042 18.56 -22.46 0.79
C THR A 1042 17.68 -23.71 0.87
N ARG A 1043 18.27 -24.91 0.86
CA ARG A 1043 17.54 -26.18 1.03
C ARG A 1043 16.79 -26.18 2.37
N LEU A 1044 15.47 -26.23 2.30
CA LEU A 1044 14.62 -26.50 3.46
C LEU A 1044 14.73 -27.98 3.87
N ALA A 1045 14.38 -28.30 5.12
CA ALA A 1045 14.39 -29.68 5.61
C ALA A 1045 13.45 -30.56 4.77
N SER A 1046 14.00 -31.67 4.24
CA SER A 1046 13.24 -32.66 3.46
C SER A 1046 12.15 -33.30 4.32
N LEU A 1047 11.05 -33.76 3.70
CA LEU A 1047 10.06 -34.63 4.34
C LEU A 1047 10.71 -35.86 5.02
N GLN A 1048 11.82 -36.35 4.45
CA GLN A 1048 12.60 -37.48 4.97
C GLN A 1048 13.34 -37.19 6.29
N ALA A 1049 13.42 -35.92 6.72
CA ALA A 1049 14.00 -35.56 8.01
C ALA A 1049 12.97 -35.59 9.15
N LEU A 1050 11.66 -35.60 8.84
CA LEU A 1050 10.59 -35.69 9.84
C LEU A 1050 10.59 -37.06 10.53
N PRO A 1051 10.30 -37.14 11.84
CA PRO A 1051 10.20 -38.41 12.56
C PRO A 1051 9.04 -39.27 12.01
N GLU A 1052 9.20 -40.60 12.08
CA GLU A 1052 8.30 -41.55 11.41
C GLU A 1052 6.83 -41.40 11.83
N ASN A 1053 6.55 -41.17 13.12
CA ASN A 1053 5.20 -40.90 13.63
C ASN A 1053 4.55 -39.67 12.95
N THR A 1054 5.34 -38.63 12.65
CA THR A 1054 4.85 -37.43 11.94
C THR A 1054 4.72 -37.67 10.44
N GLN A 1055 5.55 -38.55 9.85
CA GLN A 1055 5.31 -39.00 8.49
C GLN A 1055 4.03 -39.85 8.39
N GLU A 1056 3.72 -40.68 9.38
CA GLU A 1056 2.47 -41.44 9.44
C GLU A 1056 1.26 -40.53 9.66
N SER A 1057 1.32 -39.55 10.57
CA SER A 1057 0.24 -38.58 10.77
C SER A 1057 -0.06 -37.79 9.48
N LEU A 1058 0.98 -37.37 8.74
CA LEU A 1058 0.83 -36.78 7.40
C LEU A 1058 0.25 -37.75 6.35
N ARG A 1059 0.60 -39.05 6.38
CA ARG A 1059 0.03 -40.06 5.47
C ARG A 1059 -1.45 -40.31 5.77
N VAL A 1060 -1.85 -40.36 7.05
CA VAL A 1060 -3.25 -40.47 7.49
C VAL A 1060 -4.04 -39.23 7.07
N PHE A 1061 -3.52 -38.04 7.36
CA PHE A 1061 -4.10 -36.77 6.93
C PHE A 1061 -4.28 -36.71 5.41
N ARG A 1062 -3.26 -37.09 4.63
CA ARG A 1062 -3.35 -37.13 3.16
C ARG A 1062 -4.44 -38.08 2.66
N ARG A 1063 -4.56 -39.29 3.22
CA ARG A 1063 -5.66 -40.22 2.88
C ARG A 1063 -7.03 -39.61 3.14
N ALA A 1064 -7.17 -38.83 4.22
CA ALA A 1064 -8.43 -38.15 4.55
C ALA A 1064 -8.74 -36.98 3.60
N LEU A 1065 -7.73 -36.25 3.10
CA LEU A 1065 -7.94 -35.27 2.02
C LEU A 1065 -8.46 -35.95 0.74
N GLU A 1066 -7.84 -37.07 0.36
CA GLU A 1066 -8.11 -37.80 -0.89
C GLU A 1066 -9.38 -38.69 -0.84
N SER A 1067 -10.00 -38.84 0.33
CA SER A 1067 -11.18 -39.69 0.51
C SER A 1067 -12.46 -39.01 -0.01
N ASP A 1068 -12.94 -39.41 -1.18
CA ASP A 1068 -14.24 -38.96 -1.69
C ASP A 1068 -15.37 -39.41 -0.73
N ASN A 1069 -16.24 -38.46 -0.37
CA ASN A 1069 -17.00 -38.49 0.89
C ASN A 1069 -18.34 -39.26 0.76
N ARG A 1070 -18.30 -40.46 0.15
CA ARG A 1070 -19.48 -41.07 -0.49
C ARG A 1070 -19.92 -42.45 0.04
N THR A 1071 -19.29 -42.99 1.09
CA THR A 1071 -19.64 -44.32 1.64
C THR A 1071 -19.83 -44.42 3.15
N ASP A 1072 -19.06 -43.74 3.99
CA ASP A 1072 -18.92 -44.13 5.42
C ASP A 1072 -19.41 -43.09 6.46
N THR A 1073 -19.95 -41.95 6.03
CA THR A 1073 -20.32 -40.83 6.94
C THR A 1073 -21.48 -41.13 7.90
N ASP A 1074 -22.31 -42.14 7.63
CA ASP A 1074 -23.37 -42.58 8.53
C ASP A 1074 -22.87 -43.40 9.74
N ASP A 1075 -21.76 -44.13 9.61
CA ASP A 1075 -21.32 -45.07 10.65
C ASP A 1075 -20.40 -44.43 11.72
N GLU A 1076 -19.56 -43.44 11.39
CA GLU A 1076 -18.91 -42.63 12.46
C GLU A 1076 -19.97 -41.86 13.27
N ASN A 1077 -21.03 -41.34 12.64
CA ASN A 1077 -22.14 -40.67 13.34
C ASN A 1077 -22.85 -41.61 14.32
N ARG A 1078 -23.13 -42.86 13.92
CA ARG A 1078 -23.70 -43.89 14.80
C ARG A 1078 -22.82 -44.18 16.02
N SER A 1079 -21.49 -44.11 15.88
CA SER A 1079 -20.57 -44.40 16.98
C SER A 1079 -20.65 -43.39 18.14
N MET A 1080 -20.84 -42.09 17.87
CA MET A 1080 -20.95 -41.06 18.93
C MET A 1080 -22.37 -40.84 19.45
N LEU A 1081 -23.41 -41.09 18.63
CA LEU A 1081 -24.81 -40.85 19.03
C LEU A 1081 -25.32 -41.80 20.13
N THR A 1082 -24.63 -42.91 20.40
CA THR A 1082 -24.97 -43.83 21.50
C THR A 1082 -24.71 -43.27 22.91
N ALA A 1083 -23.99 -42.14 23.03
CA ALA A 1083 -23.50 -41.60 24.30
C ALA A 1083 -24.33 -40.44 24.91
N ARG A 1084 -25.54 -40.14 24.39
CA ARG A 1084 -26.36 -39.04 24.95
C ARG A 1084 -27.87 -39.33 24.98
N GLY A 1085 -28.35 -39.81 26.14
CA GLY A 1085 -29.77 -39.86 26.45
C GLY A 1085 -30.37 -38.46 26.71
N ASN A 1086 -31.70 -38.41 26.73
CA ASN A 1086 -32.54 -37.25 27.09
C ASN A 1086 -32.38 -35.98 26.21
N ARG A 1087 -33.03 -36.02 25.03
CA ARG A 1087 -33.62 -34.82 24.43
C ARG A 1087 -34.45 -34.08 25.50
N THR A 1088 -34.12 -32.83 25.80
CA THR A 1088 -34.98 -31.92 26.57
C THR A 1088 -35.28 -30.67 25.76
N ARG A 1089 -36.48 -30.10 25.99
CA ARG A 1089 -37.18 -29.20 25.09
C ARG A 1089 -37.22 -27.80 25.72
N GLY A 1090 -36.50 -26.82 25.17
CA GLY A 1090 -36.47 -25.47 25.74
C GLY A 1090 -35.86 -24.41 24.84
N SER A 1091 -36.57 -23.28 24.66
CA SER A 1091 -36.16 -22.19 23.76
C SER A 1091 -34.85 -21.49 24.16
N MET A 1092 -34.44 -21.59 25.44
CA MET A 1092 -33.14 -21.08 25.90
C MET A 1092 -31.97 -22.01 25.57
N ALA A 1093 -32.21 -23.29 25.28
CA ALA A 1093 -31.14 -24.19 24.83
C ALA A 1093 -30.62 -23.73 23.47
N SER A 1094 -31.50 -23.39 22.53
CA SER A 1094 -31.11 -22.81 21.22
C SER A 1094 -30.31 -21.51 21.37
N VAL A 1095 -30.68 -20.60 22.28
CA VAL A 1095 -29.91 -19.35 22.49
C VAL A 1095 -28.55 -19.62 23.13
N LEU A 1096 -28.45 -20.55 24.09
CA LEU A 1096 -27.18 -20.95 24.69
C LEU A 1096 -26.31 -21.79 23.73
N GLU A 1097 -26.91 -22.56 22.84
CA GLU A 1097 -26.25 -23.34 21.81
C GLU A 1097 -25.70 -22.40 20.73
N MET A 1098 -26.50 -21.47 20.22
CA MET A 1098 -26.10 -20.37 19.33
C MET A 1098 -25.01 -19.48 19.95
N MET A 1099 -25.15 -19.10 21.22
CA MET A 1099 -24.09 -18.41 21.96
C MET A 1099 -22.85 -19.30 22.11
N SER A 1100 -22.98 -20.60 22.36
CA SER A 1100 -21.81 -21.52 22.43
C SER A 1100 -21.15 -21.79 21.09
N LEU A 1101 -21.89 -21.68 19.97
CA LEU A 1101 -21.37 -21.74 18.60
C LEU A 1101 -20.57 -20.47 18.31
N THR A 1102 -21.16 -19.29 18.52
CA THR A 1102 -20.43 -18.01 18.38
C THR A 1102 -19.23 -17.90 19.34
N LEU A 1103 -19.31 -18.42 20.57
CA LEU A 1103 -18.20 -18.47 21.54
C LEU A 1103 -17.20 -19.62 21.30
N ALA A 1104 -17.50 -20.58 20.41
CA ALA A 1104 -16.53 -21.56 19.93
C ALA A 1104 -15.79 -21.09 18.66
N VAL A 1105 -16.40 -20.15 17.93
CA VAL A 1105 -15.84 -19.50 16.73
C VAL A 1105 -15.09 -18.21 17.10
N MET A 1106 -15.55 -17.45 18.10
CA MET A 1106 -14.77 -16.36 18.69
C MET A 1106 -13.62 -16.93 19.55
N PRO A 1107 -12.35 -16.61 19.24
CA PRO A 1107 -11.22 -17.05 20.05
C PRO A 1107 -11.24 -16.36 21.42
N SER A 1108 -10.86 -17.10 22.46
CA SER A 1108 -10.79 -16.60 23.83
C SER A 1108 -9.96 -15.33 23.93
N ALA A 1109 -10.60 -14.23 24.32
CA ALA A 1109 -9.92 -12.97 24.58
C ALA A 1109 -8.85 -13.12 25.70
N SER A 1110 -7.79 -12.32 25.61
CA SER A 1110 -6.76 -12.13 26.65
C SER A 1110 -6.10 -13.41 27.22
N SER A 1111 -5.21 -14.06 26.45
CA SER A 1111 -4.12 -14.84 27.06
C SER A 1111 -2.81 -14.83 26.25
N HIS A 1112 -2.80 -15.36 25.01
CA HIS A 1112 -1.58 -15.42 24.19
C HIS A 1112 -1.82 -14.86 22.77
N ARG A 1113 -1.36 -13.63 22.54
CA ARG A 1113 -1.24 -13.05 21.19
C ARG A 1113 -0.01 -13.68 20.53
N GLY A 1114 -0.24 -14.61 19.60
CA GLY A 1114 0.85 -15.29 18.88
C GLY A 1114 1.70 -14.33 18.04
N PRO A 1115 2.88 -14.78 17.56
CA PRO A 1115 3.74 -13.99 16.68
C PRO A 1115 3.15 -13.80 15.28
N LEU A 1116 2.21 -14.68 14.90
CA LEU A 1116 1.45 -14.63 13.65
C LEU A 1116 -0.04 -14.42 13.96
N PRO A 1117 -0.78 -13.66 13.12
CA PRO A 1117 -0.29 -12.93 11.95
C PRO A 1117 0.65 -11.77 12.31
N LEU A 1118 1.57 -11.44 11.40
CA LEU A 1118 2.45 -10.28 11.56
C LEU A 1118 1.62 -8.99 11.50
N ARG A 1119 1.89 -8.05 12.41
CA ARG A 1119 1.28 -6.71 12.39
C ARG A 1119 1.87 -5.89 11.25
N THR A 1120 1.04 -5.21 10.46
CA THR A 1120 1.51 -4.28 9.43
C THR A 1120 1.43 -2.81 9.85
N GLU A 1121 1.89 -1.91 8.98
CA GLU A 1121 1.64 -0.47 9.09
C GLU A 1121 0.26 -0.04 8.53
N THR A 1122 -0.63 -0.95 8.09
CA THR A 1122 -1.89 -0.54 7.43
C THR A 1122 -2.89 0.03 8.44
N LEU A 1123 -3.71 0.97 7.96
CA LEU A 1123 -4.88 1.47 8.67
C LEU A 1123 -6.08 1.35 7.73
N ASP A 1124 -6.87 0.30 7.93
CA ASP A 1124 -8.23 0.22 7.39
C ASP A 1124 -9.05 1.37 8.01
N ASP A 1125 -9.59 2.26 7.18
CA ASP A 1125 -10.27 3.46 7.64
C ASP A 1125 -11.74 3.23 8.04
N LEU A 1126 -12.27 2.03 7.82
CA LEU A 1126 -13.57 1.58 8.30
C LEU A 1126 -13.41 0.95 9.69
N ILE A 1127 -12.40 0.09 9.87
CA ILE A 1127 -12.14 -0.63 11.13
C ILE A 1127 -11.42 0.27 12.15
N ALA A 1128 -10.42 1.03 11.71
CA ALA A 1128 -9.58 1.87 12.56
C ALA A 1128 -9.86 3.38 12.39
N THR A 1129 -11.12 3.76 12.12
CA THR A 1129 -11.54 5.15 11.81
C THR A 1129 -10.97 6.19 12.79
N GLU A 1130 -10.99 5.91 14.11
CA GLU A 1130 -10.45 6.86 15.10
C GLU A 1130 -8.91 6.98 15.03
N ARG A 1131 -8.20 5.90 14.69
CA ARG A 1131 -6.74 5.93 14.47
C ARG A 1131 -6.39 6.66 13.17
N ALA A 1132 -7.18 6.48 12.10
CA ALA A 1132 -7.06 7.22 10.84
C ALA A 1132 -7.28 8.74 11.01
N ALA A 1133 -8.32 9.15 11.74
CA ALA A 1133 -8.55 10.57 12.04
C ALA A 1133 -7.43 11.22 12.88
N ARG A 1134 -6.69 10.41 13.64
CA ARG A 1134 -5.55 10.85 14.47
C ARG A 1134 -4.21 10.87 13.72
N THR A 1135 -4.11 10.34 12.50
CA THR A 1135 -2.90 10.40 11.67
C THR A 1135 -2.88 11.61 10.73
N HIS A 1136 -3.34 12.78 11.15
CA HIS A 1136 -3.16 14.02 10.37
C HIS A 1136 -1.71 14.57 10.53
N PRO A 1137 -1.05 15.14 9.50
CA PRO A 1137 0.26 15.79 9.61
C PRO A 1137 0.33 16.91 10.66
N ASP A 1138 -0.77 17.63 10.83
CA ASP A 1138 -0.94 18.73 11.80
C ASP A 1138 -1.56 18.27 13.14
N ALA A 1139 -1.75 16.96 13.34
CA ALA A 1139 -2.18 16.44 14.63
C ALA A 1139 -1.12 16.73 15.70
N PRO A 1140 -1.50 17.18 16.91
CA PRO A 1140 -0.54 17.49 17.97
C PRO A 1140 0.23 16.22 18.39
N PRO A 1141 1.53 16.31 18.69
CA PRO A 1141 2.38 15.14 18.92
C PRO A 1141 1.98 14.30 20.14
N HIS A 1142 1.21 14.86 21.07
CA HIS A 1142 0.77 14.20 22.30
C HIS A 1142 -0.76 14.21 22.40
N LEU A 1143 -1.44 13.55 21.46
CA LEU A 1143 -2.82 13.13 21.67
C LEU A 1143 -2.86 12.10 22.82
N PRO A 1144 -3.86 12.15 23.73
CA PRO A 1144 -4.05 11.09 24.71
C PRO A 1144 -4.38 9.76 24.00
N PRO A 1145 -4.13 8.60 24.63
CA PRO A 1145 -4.52 7.31 24.06
C PRO A 1145 -6.02 7.25 23.74
N LEU A 1146 -6.41 6.29 22.90
CA LEU A 1146 -7.80 5.96 22.62
C LEU A 1146 -8.50 5.62 23.95
N SER A 1147 -9.75 6.08 24.15
CA SER A 1147 -10.51 5.79 25.39
C SER A 1147 -11.09 4.36 25.42
N PHE A 1148 -10.86 3.60 24.37
CA PHE A 1148 -11.24 2.21 24.16
C PHE A 1148 -10.07 1.46 23.52
N GLY A 1149 -10.09 0.12 23.55
CA GLY A 1149 -9.17 -0.68 22.73
C GLY A 1149 -9.38 -0.35 21.25
N ASP A 1150 -8.30 -0.33 20.46
CA ASP A 1150 -8.41 -0.25 19.02
C ASP A 1150 -8.95 -1.59 18.51
N HIS A 1151 -10.18 -1.60 17.97
CA HIS A 1151 -10.79 -2.81 17.44
C HIS A 1151 -9.93 -3.48 16.35
N ALA A 1152 -9.12 -2.72 15.60
CA ALA A 1152 -8.17 -3.31 14.66
C ALA A 1152 -7.03 -4.06 15.37
N GLU A 1153 -6.62 -3.65 16.58
CA GLU A 1153 -5.63 -4.40 17.37
C GLU A 1153 -6.23 -5.62 18.06
N ASP A 1154 -7.44 -5.53 18.60
CA ASP A 1154 -8.14 -6.67 19.20
C ASP A 1154 -8.43 -7.76 18.15
N MET A 1155 -8.94 -7.36 16.98
CA MET A 1155 -9.23 -8.27 15.85
C MET A 1155 -8.00 -8.67 15.03
N SER A 1156 -6.82 -8.10 15.29
CA SER A 1156 -5.59 -8.41 14.53
C SER A 1156 -5.16 -9.87 14.63
N ALA A 1157 -5.52 -10.58 15.72
CA ALA A 1157 -5.21 -12.00 15.89
C ALA A 1157 -6.21 -12.93 15.17
N ILE A 1158 -7.30 -12.40 14.60
CA ILE A 1158 -8.41 -13.19 14.07
C ILE A 1158 -8.36 -13.19 12.54
N MET A 1159 -8.25 -14.38 11.95
CA MET A 1159 -7.97 -14.59 10.53
C MET A 1159 -9.18 -15.10 9.75
N TYR A 1160 -10.38 -14.62 10.12
CA TYR A 1160 -11.53 -14.65 9.22
C TYR A 1160 -11.43 -13.51 8.19
N ALA A 1161 -12.24 -13.64 7.14
CA ALA A 1161 -12.34 -12.66 6.07
C ALA A 1161 -12.79 -11.28 6.62
N PRO A 1162 -12.30 -10.16 6.04
CA PRO A 1162 -12.58 -8.82 6.57
C PRO A 1162 -14.07 -8.48 6.58
N GLU A 1163 -14.86 -9.06 5.68
CA GLU A 1163 -16.31 -8.89 5.61
C GLU A 1163 -17.01 -9.45 6.87
N LEU A 1164 -16.57 -10.62 7.32
CA LEU A 1164 -17.10 -11.29 8.52
C LEU A 1164 -16.70 -10.56 9.82
N LEU A 1165 -15.62 -9.77 9.78
CA LEU A 1165 -15.10 -9.00 10.91
C LEU A 1165 -15.40 -7.49 10.78
N ALA A 1166 -16.26 -7.10 9.83
CA ALA A 1166 -16.62 -5.71 9.61
C ALA A 1166 -17.38 -5.14 10.82
N PRO A 1167 -16.84 -4.12 11.51
CA PRO A 1167 -17.48 -3.56 12.70
C PRO A 1167 -18.69 -2.68 12.35
N ALA A 1168 -19.43 -2.29 13.39
CA ALA A 1168 -20.47 -1.26 13.27
C ALA A 1168 -19.85 0.06 12.74
N PRO A 1169 -20.48 0.71 11.74
CA PRO A 1169 -19.88 1.85 11.06
C PRO A 1169 -19.73 3.07 11.98
N ILE A 1170 -18.53 3.64 11.97
CA ILE A 1170 -18.20 4.90 12.63
C ILE A 1170 -18.30 6.02 11.59
N ILE A 1171 -19.07 7.08 11.88
CA ILE A 1171 -19.15 8.29 11.03
C ILE A 1171 -17.98 9.23 11.36
N TRP A 1172 -17.34 9.79 10.35
CA TRP A 1172 -16.25 10.76 10.46
C TRP A 1172 -16.74 12.16 10.06
N LEU A 1173 -16.92 13.04 11.05
CA LEU A 1173 -17.39 14.42 10.84
C LEU A 1173 -16.26 15.46 10.89
N PRO A 1174 -16.34 16.54 10.10
CA PRO A 1174 -15.39 17.65 10.16
C PRO A 1174 -15.52 18.42 11.49
N ASN A 1175 -14.38 18.74 12.12
CA ASN A 1175 -14.33 19.42 13.41
C ASN A 1175 -14.47 20.95 13.26
N ASP A 1176 -15.69 21.39 12.98
CA ASP A 1176 -16.03 22.81 12.84
C ASP A 1176 -15.80 23.63 14.12
N THR A 1177 -15.28 24.84 13.90
CA THR A 1177 -15.13 25.94 14.85
C THR A 1177 -16.40 26.29 15.64
N ALA A 1178 -17.57 26.33 14.98
CA ALA A 1178 -18.85 26.69 15.60
C ALA A 1178 -19.41 25.59 16.51
N GLY A 1179 -18.80 24.39 16.49
CA GLY A 1179 -19.14 23.28 17.36
C GLY A 1179 -20.36 22.47 16.92
N VAL A 1180 -20.95 22.76 15.75
CA VAL A 1180 -22.15 22.05 15.26
C VAL A 1180 -21.89 20.55 15.15
N ALA A 1181 -20.72 20.17 14.62
CA ALA A 1181 -20.28 18.77 14.54
C ALA A 1181 -20.18 18.08 15.92
N LYS A 1182 -19.89 18.83 16.99
CA LYS A 1182 -19.83 18.28 18.36
C LYS A 1182 -21.21 18.06 18.96
N THR A 1183 -22.17 18.95 18.70
CA THR A 1183 -23.57 18.71 19.07
C THR A 1183 -24.16 17.56 18.26
N GLU A 1184 -23.85 17.47 16.96
CA GLU A 1184 -24.30 16.40 16.08
C GLU A 1184 -23.74 15.03 16.51
N ALA A 1185 -22.43 14.93 16.79
CA ALA A 1185 -21.81 13.72 17.30
C ALA A 1185 -22.42 13.23 18.64
N ILE A 1186 -22.86 14.16 19.50
CA ILE A 1186 -23.53 13.83 20.77
C ILE A 1186 -24.95 13.30 20.51
N ASP A 1187 -25.75 13.98 19.67
CA ASP A 1187 -27.14 13.57 19.42
C ASP A 1187 -27.24 12.32 18.51
N LEU A 1188 -26.31 12.12 17.56
CA LEU A 1188 -26.14 10.85 16.82
C LEU A 1188 -25.92 9.66 17.76
N ARG A 1189 -24.94 9.77 18.67
CA ARG A 1189 -24.67 8.72 19.66
C ARG A 1189 -25.85 8.50 20.60
N LYS A 1190 -26.52 9.57 21.02
CA LYS A 1190 -27.61 9.53 22.02
C LYS A 1190 -28.95 9.03 21.48
N TYR A 1191 -29.28 9.30 20.22
CA TYR A 1191 -30.58 8.94 19.63
C TYR A 1191 -30.50 7.84 18.57
N HIS A 1192 -29.30 7.51 18.09
CA HIS A 1192 -29.13 6.47 17.08
C HIS A 1192 -28.14 5.36 17.45
N ASP A 1193 -27.39 5.51 18.55
CA ASP A 1193 -26.26 4.65 18.96
C ASP A 1193 -25.15 4.50 17.89
N ILE A 1194 -25.07 5.49 16.99
CA ILE A 1194 -24.02 5.55 15.97
C ILE A 1194 -22.79 6.20 16.59
N HIS A 1195 -21.63 5.54 16.45
CA HIS A 1195 -20.35 6.07 16.89
C HIS A 1195 -19.85 7.13 15.90
N VAL A 1196 -19.29 8.21 16.42
CA VAL A 1196 -18.86 9.37 15.64
C VAL A 1196 -17.46 9.81 16.06
N VAL A 1197 -16.58 9.97 15.08
CA VAL A 1197 -15.24 10.52 15.23
C VAL A 1197 -15.21 11.92 14.62
N LEU A 1198 -14.56 12.84 15.32
CA LEU A 1198 -14.34 14.21 14.86
C LEU A 1198 -12.90 14.33 14.34
N ASP A 1199 -12.74 14.97 13.19
CA ASP A 1199 -11.43 15.25 12.62
C ASP A 1199 -10.50 16.01 13.59
N VAL A 1200 -9.24 15.63 13.65
CA VAL A 1200 -8.24 16.19 14.58
C VAL A 1200 -7.67 17.53 14.09
N HIS A 1201 -7.98 17.94 12.85
CA HIS A 1201 -7.43 19.14 12.22
C HIS A 1201 -7.56 20.41 13.09
N ALA A 1202 -6.45 21.14 13.22
CA ALA A 1202 -6.23 22.09 14.31
C ALA A 1202 -6.73 23.50 13.99
N ARG A 1203 -8.06 23.71 14.10
CA ARG A 1203 -8.80 24.97 14.32
C ARG A 1203 -8.64 26.17 13.36
N ASP A 1204 -7.48 26.39 12.74
CA ASP A 1204 -7.06 27.73 12.30
C ASP A 1204 -6.99 27.90 10.77
N VAL A 1205 -7.73 27.09 10.01
CA VAL A 1205 -7.99 27.33 8.57
C VAL A 1205 -9.40 27.87 8.37
N VAL A 1206 -9.62 29.09 8.84
CA VAL A 1206 -10.48 30.01 8.07
C VAL A 1206 -9.85 30.09 6.68
N LEU A 1207 -10.62 29.75 5.64
CA LEU A 1207 -10.17 29.75 4.24
C LEU A 1207 -9.26 30.95 3.96
N PRO A 1208 -8.00 30.76 3.50
CA PRO A 1208 -7.13 31.88 3.17
C PRO A 1208 -7.79 32.66 2.04
N LYS A 1209 -8.42 33.79 2.40
CA LYS A 1209 -9.23 34.63 1.51
C LYS A 1209 -8.32 35.10 0.39
N ARG A 1210 -8.38 34.40 -0.75
CA ARG A 1210 -7.46 34.55 -1.89
C ARG A 1210 -7.55 35.98 -2.42
N SER A 1211 -6.66 36.84 -1.93
CA SER A 1211 -6.67 38.27 -2.22
C SER A 1211 -6.29 38.49 -3.67
N THR A 1212 -7.30 38.64 -4.51
CA THR A 1212 -7.21 39.03 -5.92
C THR A 1212 -6.85 40.52 -6.05
N SER A 1213 -5.72 40.90 -5.47
CA SER A 1213 -5.21 42.28 -5.39
C SER A 1213 -3.78 42.40 -5.91
N THR A 1214 -3.46 41.69 -6.99
CA THR A 1214 -2.20 41.83 -7.76
C THR A 1214 -2.49 41.94 -9.26
N ARG A 1215 -3.08 43.07 -9.67
CA ARG A 1215 -3.18 43.45 -11.10
C ARG A 1215 -3.05 44.95 -11.36
N THR A 1216 -1.98 45.57 -10.88
CA THR A 1216 -1.49 46.89 -11.33
C THR A 1216 0.01 47.02 -11.04
N HIS A 1217 0.77 47.40 -12.06
CA HIS A 1217 2.12 48.00 -12.00
C HIS A 1217 3.23 47.28 -11.20
N ALA A 1218 3.89 46.33 -11.86
CA ALA A 1218 5.35 46.38 -12.11
C ALA A 1218 5.65 45.52 -13.34
#